data_AF-A0A6P5Y686-F1
#
_entry.id   AF-A0A6P5Y686-F1
#
_cell.length_a   1.000
_cell.length_b   1.000
_cell.length_c   1.000
_cell.angle_alpha   90.00
_cell.angle_beta   90.00
_cell.angle_gamma   90.00
#
_symmetry.space_group_name_H-M   'P 1'
#
loop_
_entity.id
_entity.type
_entity.pdbx_description
1 polymer ?
#
loop_
_entity_poly.entity_id
_entity_poly.type
_entity_poly.pdbx_seq_one_letter_code
_entity_poly.pdbx_strand_id
1 'polypeptide(L)'
;MIITDNTLAWKAISWRGVESNYKQKMSSEDGDRYHHQHYHSDTEVLGTDRVPHSGPLSGPLNKRVGRKSARFNVPDSSSSKDDGYVEITLDVRDDSVAVHSVKAANGGGLQEDQELTLLAKGLEKRSTVGSSMVRNASARIRQVGHELKRLTSFSKKPARFDRTKSAAAHALKGLKFISKTDGVHGWPAVEKQFDEITASNNGVLPRSKFGECIGMESKEFAGQLFDALARRRNIQGDSIDKNYLKEFWDQISNQSFDARLRTFFDMVDKDADGRITEEEVKEIISLSAAANKLSNIQKQAEEYAAFIMEELDPDHLGYIMINYLEMLLLQAPSQSVREESRNLSRMLSQKLKPTYDNNPAGRFYRNTIYFLQDNWQRAWVMALWIGVMGGLFTYKFVEYQRREDVFEVMGHCVCFAKGAAETLKLNMALILLTMCRNTITWLRNKTKLGVVVPFDDNVNFHKVIAIGISIGVGIHAISHLACDFPRLLHATPDKYEPMIKYFGEQPKSYWHFVKHTEGVTGIVMMVLMAIAFTLAAPCFRRGRMNLPKPLKKLTGFNAFWYSHHLFVIVYTLLIVHGIKLFLTHKWYKKTTWMYLAVPVILYSCERLTRLLRSSIKAVTMEKVAVYPGNVLSLHMSRPHGFRYKSGQYMFVNCAAVSPFEWHPFSITSAPGDDYISVHIRTLGDWTRQLRTVFSEVCQQPTNGKSGLLSADCLQGTNNPDFPRVLVDGPYGAPAQDYKKYEVVLLVGLGIGATPMISIVKDIVNNMRAMEEEESAMENGNRVGINKKSPPNSKRKENFKTRRAYFYWVTREQGSFDWFKGIMNEVAEMDHNHVIELHNYCTSVYEEGDARSALITMLQSLNHAKNGVDIVSGTRVKSHFAKPNWRNVYKQIAVNHNNTRVGVFYCGAQALTKELRHLASDFSHKTSTKFDFHKENF
;
A
#
# COMPACT_ATOMS: atom_id res chain seq x y z
N MET A 1 -3.08 19.06 -32.01
CA MET A 1 -2.85 20.01 -30.91
C MET A 1 -4.10 20.04 -30.04
N ILE A 2 -3.94 20.04 -28.72
CA ILE A 2 -4.97 19.93 -27.66
C ILE A 2 -5.62 18.53 -27.53
N ILE A 3 -4.92 17.64 -26.82
CA ILE A 3 -5.55 16.54 -26.07
C ILE A 3 -5.43 16.96 -24.60
N THR A 4 -6.50 17.48 -24.04
CA THR A 4 -6.67 17.63 -22.59
C THR A 4 -7.59 16.53 -22.09
N ASP A 5 -7.18 15.96 -20.97
CA ASP A 5 -7.96 15.11 -20.07
C ASP A 5 -9.46 15.42 -20.10
N ASN A 6 -10.28 14.37 -20.27
CA ASN A 6 -11.47 14.20 -19.44
C ASN A 6 -12.02 12.77 -19.53
N THR A 7 -12.17 12.19 -18.34
CA THR A 7 -13.21 11.25 -17.94
C THR A 7 -14.39 11.13 -18.91
N LEU A 8 -14.61 9.94 -19.48
CA LEU A 8 -15.89 9.57 -20.08
C LEU A 8 -16.55 8.45 -19.28
N ALA A 9 -17.41 8.89 -18.36
CA ALA A 9 -18.56 8.15 -17.90
C ALA A 9 -19.61 8.16 -19.02
N TRP A 10 -20.11 6.99 -19.39
CA TRP A 10 -21.28 6.88 -20.28
C TRP A 10 -22.55 7.15 -19.46
N LYS A 11 -23.16 8.33 -19.68
CA LYS A 11 -24.58 8.59 -19.38
C LYS A 11 -25.38 8.32 -20.65
N ALA A 12 -26.22 7.29 -20.64
CA ALA A 12 -27.22 7.09 -21.68
C ALA A 12 -28.53 7.80 -21.28
N ILE A 13 -28.82 8.87 -22.01
CA ILE A 13 -30.11 9.31 -22.55
C ILE A 13 -31.39 8.95 -21.78
N SER A 14 -31.90 10.00 -21.12
CA SER A 14 -33.29 10.38 -20.86
C SER A 14 -34.40 9.65 -21.65
N TRP A 15 -35.32 9.04 -20.90
CA TRP A 15 -36.76 9.14 -21.17
C TRP A 15 -37.40 9.85 -19.97
N ARG A 16 -37.86 11.10 -20.18
CA ARG A 16 -38.81 11.78 -19.29
C ARG A 16 -40.21 11.46 -19.80
N GLY A 17 -41.12 11.19 -18.88
CA GLY A 17 -42.54 11.37 -19.15
C GLY A 17 -43.43 10.61 -18.19
N VAL A 18 -44.02 11.38 -17.26
CA VAL A 18 -45.37 11.20 -16.71
C VAL A 18 -45.50 10.43 -15.38
N GLU A 19 -46.28 11.09 -14.51
CA GLU A 19 -47.03 10.63 -13.34
C GLU A 19 -46.41 10.73 -11.92
N SER A 20 -46.75 11.87 -11.34
CA SER A 20 -46.88 12.19 -9.92
C SER A 20 -47.92 11.33 -9.19
N ASN A 21 -47.70 11.19 -7.88
CA ASN A 21 -48.68 11.00 -6.81
C ASN A 21 -49.55 9.73 -6.86
N TYR A 22 -49.33 8.81 -5.91
CA TYR A 22 -50.36 8.44 -4.93
C TYR A 22 -49.70 7.72 -3.75
N LYS A 23 -49.93 8.24 -2.54
CA LYS A 23 -49.63 7.62 -1.24
C LYS A 23 -50.98 7.49 -0.54
N GLN A 24 -51.48 6.28 -0.28
CA GLN A 24 -52.22 5.95 0.96
C GLN A 24 -52.76 4.50 0.99
N LYS A 25 -52.56 3.87 2.16
CA LYS A 25 -53.44 2.95 2.92
C LYS A 25 -54.13 1.78 2.19
N MET A 26 -53.89 0.55 2.69
CA MET A 26 -54.93 -0.27 3.34
C MET A 26 -54.28 -1.45 4.11
N SER A 27 -54.98 -1.92 5.15
CA SER A 27 -54.57 -2.85 6.20
C SER A 27 -54.85 -4.33 5.91
N SER A 28 -54.29 -5.19 6.79
CA SER A 28 -54.87 -6.40 7.40
C SER A 28 -55.29 -7.59 6.52
N GLU A 29 -54.67 -8.76 6.72
CA GLU A 29 -55.28 -9.92 7.44
C GLU A 29 -54.37 -11.16 7.45
N ASP A 30 -54.65 -12.02 8.43
CA ASP A 30 -53.91 -13.12 9.05
C ASP A 30 -53.66 -14.40 8.20
N GLY A 31 -52.78 -15.27 8.73
CA GLY A 31 -52.76 -16.69 8.38
C GLY A 31 -51.53 -17.49 8.86
N ASP A 32 -51.61 -18.02 10.09
CA ASP A 32 -50.67 -18.97 10.70
C ASP A 32 -50.41 -20.25 9.89
N ARG A 33 -49.18 -20.81 9.95
CA ARG A 33 -48.88 -22.13 10.58
C ARG A 33 -47.48 -22.74 10.26
N TYR A 34 -46.80 -23.11 11.36
CA TYR A 34 -45.87 -24.23 11.63
C TYR A 34 -44.42 -24.32 11.06
N HIS A 35 -43.49 -24.06 11.99
CA HIS A 35 -42.23 -24.75 12.35
C HIS A 35 -41.41 -25.53 11.31
N HIS A 36 -40.14 -25.12 11.13
CA HIS A 36 -38.96 -25.98 11.37
C HIS A 36 -37.72 -25.12 11.70
N GLN A 37 -37.11 -25.38 12.86
CA GLN A 37 -35.88 -24.73 13.36
C GLN A 37 -34.64 -25.24 12.60
N HIS A 38 -33.87 -24.31 12.04
CA HIS A 38 -32.43 -24.50 11.78
C HIS A 38 -31.67 -23.29 12.31
N TYR A 39 -30.77 -23.54 13.25
CA TYR A 39 -29.83 -22.55 13.80
C TYR A 39 -28.88 -22.06 12.69
N HIS A 40 -29.03 -20.81 12.28
CA HIS A 40 -28.04 -20.06 11.50
C HIS A 40 -27.62 -18.84 12.31
N SER A 41 -26.37 -18.81 12.74
CA SER A 41 -25.73 -17.65 13.37
C SER A 41 -25.24 -16.69 12.29
N ASP A 42 -26.08 -15.74 11.89
CA ASP A 42 -25.70 -14.66 10.97
C ASP A 42 -25.08 -13.51 11.76
N THR A 43 -23.76 -13.36 11.62
CA THR A 43 -23.05 -12.11 11.98
C THR A 43 -23.01 -11.23 10.73
N GLU A 44 -24.06 -10.45 10.52
CA GLU A 44 -24.12 -9.45 9.44
C GLU A 44 -23.14 -8.30 9.72
N VAL A 45 -22.14 -8.16 8.85
CA VAL A 45 -21.25 -6.99 8.80
C VAL A 45 -21.96 -5.91 7.99
N LEU A 46 -22.57 -4.93 8.66
CA LEU A 46 -23.11 -3.72 8.04
C LEU A 46 -22.00 -2.94 7.32
N GLY A 47 -22.08 -2.92 5.98
CA GLY A 47 -21.35 -1.97 5.15
C GLY A 47 -22.01 -0.60 5.21
N THR A 48 -21.31 0.40 5.72
CA THR A 48 -21.72 1.80 5.63
C THR A 48 -21.16 2.43 4.36
N ASP A 49 -22.01 2.50 3.34
CA ASP A 49 -21.80 3.32 2.14
C ASP A 49 -21.97 4.80 2.48
N ARG A 50 -20.87 5.59 2.41
CA ARG A 50 -20.94 7.06 2.44
C ARG A 50 -21.05 7.60 1.01
N VAL A 51 -22.25 8.02 0.65
CA VAL A 51 -22.56 8.81 -0.54
C VAL A 51 -22.18 10.28 -0.29
N PRO A 52 -21.37 10.93 -1.16
CA PRO A 52 -21.20 12.38 -1.09
C PRO A 52 -22.40 13.07 -1.75
N HIS A 53 -23.22 13.75 -0.94
CA HIS A 53 -24.27 14.64 -1.42
C HIS A 53 -23.67 15.92 -1.99
N SER A 54 -23.86 16.11 -3.30
CA SER A 54 -23.72 17.39 -3.98
C SER A 54 -25.13 17.93 -4.26
N GLY A 55 -25.45 19.12 -3.74
CA GLY A 55 -26.68 19.86 -4.01
C GLY A 55 -26.40 21.36 -4.14
N PRO A 56 -27.21 22.10 -4.90
CA PRO A 56 -26.78 23.21 -5.76
C PRO A 56 -27.02 24.58 -5.13
N LEU A 57 -26.47 25.65 -5.73
CA LEU A 57 -27.20 26.89 -6.05
C LEU A 57 -26.31 27.91 -6.78
N SER A 58 -26.97 28.52 -7.77
CA SER A 58 -26.51 29.48 -8.77
C SER A 58 -26.17 30.88 -8.18
N GLY A 59 -25.39 31.69 -8.93
CA GLY A 59 -24.88 33.02 -8.55
C GLY A 59 -25.93 34.15 -8.43
N PRO A 60 -25.57 35.48 -8.48
CA PRO A 60 -24.54 36.04 -9.36
C PRO A 60 -23.65 37.21 -8.81
N LEU A 61 -22.59 37.51 -9.58
CA LEU A 61 -21.96 38.81 -9.94
C LEU A 61 -21.52 39.86 -8.89
N ASN A 62 -20.21 40.16 -8.97
CA ASN A 62 -19.51 41.46 -8.88
C ASN A 62 -19.81 42.44 -7.72
N LYS A 63 -18.79 42.65 -6.87
CA LYS A 63 -18.31 44.01 -6.49
C LYS A 63 -16.88 43.97 -5.92
N ARG A 64 -16.03 44.84 -6.48
CA ARG A 64 -14.68 45.22 -6.01
C ARG A 64 -14.76 46.11 -4.75
N VAL A 65 -13.58 46.42 -4.20
CA VAL A 65 -13.21 47.35 -3.10
C VAL A 65 -13.00 46.62 -1.78
N GLY A 66 -11.90 46.73 -1.03
CA GLY A 66 -10.64 47.47 -1.17
C GLY A 66 -9.83 47.18 0.10
N ARG A 67 -8.62 46.63 -0.02
CA ARG A 67 -7.69 46.45 1.12
C ARG A 67 -6.93 47.76 1.34
N LYS A 68 -7.18 48.42 2.47
CA LYS A 68 -6.36 49.52 2.97
C LYS A 68 -5.03 48.95 3.47
N SER A 69 -3.96 49.33 2.78
CA SER A 69 -2.58 49.30 3.28
C SER A 69 -2.34 50.50 4.19
N ALA A 70 -1.76 50.28 5.37
CA ALA A 70 -1.00 51.31 6.06
C ALA A 70 0.48 51.10 5.73
N ARG A 71 1.05 52.05 4.98
CA ARG A 71 2.48 52.19 4.71
C ARG A 71 3.19 52.68 5.98
N PHE A 72 4.40 52.20 6.21
CA PHE A 72 5.49 53.08 6.64
C PHE A 72 6.63 52.93 5.63
N ASN A 73 6.91 54.04 4.93
CA ASN A 73 8.11 54.25 4.12
C ASN A 73 9.17 54.86 5.03
N VAL A 74 10.43 54.44 4.88
CA VAL A 74 11.61 55.25 5.20
C VAL A 74 12.62 55.06 4.05
N PRO A 75 13.30 56.12 3.58
CA PRO A 75 13.87 56.21 2.23
C PRO A 75 15.33 55.75 2.14
N ASP A 76 15.76 55.44 0.91
CA ASP A 76 17.17 55.29 0.55
C ASP A 76 17.91 56.64 0.64
N SER A 77 19.07 56.66 1.30
CA SER A 77 20.16 57.55 0.93
C SER A 77 21.53 56.94 1.26
N SER A 78 22.42 57.12 0.30
CA SER A 78 23.82 56.75 0.25
C SER A 78 24.71 57.49 1.27
N SER A 79 25.86 56.86 1.54
CA SER A 79 27.15 57.41 2.01
C SER A 79 27.59 57.04 3.44
N SER A 80 28.69 56.29 3.45
CA SER A 80 29.73 56.06 4.48
C SER A 80 29.61 56.73 5.84
N LYS A 81 29.70 55.92 6.91
CA LYS A 81 30.71 56.05 7.99
C LYS A 81 30.77 54.78 8.86
N ASP A 82 32.00 54.46 9.27
CA ASP A 82 32.45 53.40 10.17
C ASP A 82 31.63 53.27 11.46
N ASP A 83 31.41 52.02 11.90
CA ASP A 83 31.45 51.64 13.32
C ASP A 83 32.10 50.26 13.43
N GLY A 84 33.30 50.22 14.01
CA GLY A 84 34.15 49.04 14.14
C GLY A 84 33.75 48.15 15.33
N TYR A 85 33.68 46.84 15.09
CA TYR A 85 33.51 45.84 16.16
C TYR A 85 34.84 45.15 16.49
N VAL A 86 35.02 44.87 17.79
CA VAL A 86 36.16 44.16 18.36
C VAL A 86 35.69 42.75 18.74
N GLU A 87 36.37 41.72 18.22
CA GLU A 87 36.08 40.32 18.56
C GLU A 87 36.90 39.89 19.79
N ILE A 88 36.23 39.32 20.79
CA ILE A 88 36.82 38.77 22.02
C ILE A 88 36.57 37.27 22.03
N THR A 89 37.64 36.47 22.07
CA THR A 89 37.55 35.01 22.18
C THR A 89 37.73 34.56 23.62
N LEU A 90 36.74 33.81 24.13
CA LEU A 90 36.71 33.20 25.47
C LEU A 90 36.81 31.68 25.32
N ASP A 91 37.72 31.04 26.07
CA ASP A 91 37.77 29.57 26.15
C ASP A 91 36.95 29.10 27.35
N VAL A 92 36.09 28.11 27.14
CA VAL A 92 35.25 27.50 28.17
C VAL A 92 35.64 26.04 28.27
N ARG A 93 36.31 25.68 29.36
CA ARG A 93 36.51 24.28 29.77
C ARG A 93 35.74 24.03 31.06
N ASP A 94 35.37 22.78 31.26
CA ASP A 94 34.21 22.28 32.01
C ASP A 94 33.92 22.83 33.44
N ASP A 95 34.67 23.79 34.01
CA ASP A 95 34.27 24.55 35.22
C ASP A 95 34.85 26.00 35.37
N SER A 96 35.46 26.65 34.36
CA SER A 96 35.82 28.10 34.44
C SER A 96 36.07 28.80 33.09
N VAL A 97 36.03 30.14 33.06
CA VAL A 97 36.15 30.97 31.83
C VAL A 97 37.29 31.98 31.94
N ALA A 98 38.16 32.06 30.91
CA ALA A 98 39.23 33.06 30.79
C ALA A 98 39.31 33.66 29.36
N VAL A 99 39.67 34.95 29.25
CA VAL A 99 39.77 35.72 27.99
C VAL A 99 41.17 35.60 27.40
N HIS A 100 41.31 35.15 26.14
CA HIS A 100 42.63 34.83 25.58
C HIS A 100 43.20 35.86 24.58
N SER A 101 42.40 36.63 23.83
CA SER A 101 42.91 37.76 23.05
C SER A 101 41.81 38.69 22.51
N VAL A 102 42.22 39.90 22.13
CA VAL A 102 41.39 40.96 21.52
C VAL A 102 42.14 41.51 20.32
N LYS A 103 41.57 41.48 19.10
CA LYS A 103 42.24 41.99 17.89
C LYS A 103 41.31 42.79 16.98
N ALA A 104 41.82 43.89 16.43
CA ALA A 104 41.10 44.86 15.61
C ALA A 104 41.25 44.60 14.09
N ALA A 105 40.27 45.04 13.31
CA ALA A 105 40.14 44.75 11.88
C ALA A 105 41.06 45.62 11.00
N ASN A 106 42.11 45.01 10.42
CA ASN A 106 42.52 45.13 9.01
C ASN A 106 43.92 44.53 8.76
N GLY A 107 44.08 43.80 7.63
CA GLY A 107 45.37 43.44 7.03
C GLY A 107 45.47 41.98 6.59
N GLY A 108 45.45 41.74 5.27
CA GLY A 108 45.41 40.41 4.64
C GLY A 108 46.77 39.80 4.26
N GLY A 109 46.71 38.63 3.61
CA GLY A 109 47.83 37.95 2.95
C GLY A 109 47.64 36.43 2.85
N LEU A 110 47.74 35.88 1.63
CA LEU A 110 47.54 34.48 1.23
C LEU A 110 48.47 33.46 1.93
N GLN A 111 48.03 32.19 2.11
CA GLN A 111 48.69 30.97 1.57
C GLN A 111 47.94 29.66 1.94
N GLU A 112 47.60 28.88 0.91
CA GLU A 112 47.47 27.41 0.78
C GLU A 112 46.82 26.55 1.89
N ASP A 113 45.64 26.00 1.56
CA ASP A 113 44.84 25.05 2.35
C ASP A 113 45.52 23.69 2.59
N GLN A 114 46.23 23.58 3.72
CA GLN A 114 46.59 22.30 4.34
C GLN A 114 45.48 21.74 5.26
N GLU A 115 44.26 22.32 5.23
CA GLU A 115 43.10 21.89 6.05
C GLU A 115 42.14 20.93 5.33
N LEU A 116 42.14 20.88 3.99
CA LEU A 116 41.30 19.94 3.22
C LEU A 116 41.76 18.47 3.37
N THR A 117 43.03 18.24 3.70
CA THR A 117 43.59 16.89 3.89
C THR A 117 43.44 16.37 5.33
N LEU A 118 43.17 17.25 6.31
CA LEU A 118 42.90 16.86 7.70
C LEU A 118 41.40 16.72 7.99
N LEU A 119 40.53 17.42 7.25
CA LEU A 119 39.09 17.19 7.27
C LEU A 119 38.68 15.81 6.75
N ALA A 120 39.43 15.24 5.79
CA ALA A 120 39.20 13.88 5.30
C ALA A 120 39.58 12.79 6.31
N LYS A 121 40.54 13.05 7.21
CA LYS A 121 41.03 12.09 8.21
C LYS A 121 40.25 12.11 9.55
N GLY A 122 39.48 13.16 9.82
CA GLY A 122 38.59 13.25 10.99
C GLY A 122 37.21 12.62 10.79
N LEU A 123 36.81 12.33 9.54
CA LEU A 123 35.46 11.87 9.19
C LEU A 123 35.30 10.34 9.19
N GLU A 124 36.39 9.57 9.23
CA GLU A 124 36.33 8.10 9.29
C GLU A 124 36.21 7.51 10.72
N LYS A 125 36.18 8.34 11.77
CA LYS A 125 36.11 7.87 13.17
C LYS A 125 34.83 8.24 13.94
N ARG A 126 33.76 8.66 13.26
CA ARG A 126 32.44 8.91 13.89
C ARG A 126 31.31 8.14 13.22
N SER A 127 31.43 6.82 13.16
CA SER A 127 30.33 5.91 12.78
C SER A 127 29.98 4.94 13.92
N THR A 128 29.73 5.47 15.11
CA THR A 128 29.15 4.69 16.22
C THR A 128 28.23 5.60 17.04
N VAL A 129 27.07 5.96 16.47
CA VAL A 129 26.08 6.81 17.18
C VAL A 129 24.70 6.16 17.29
N GLY A 130 24.44 5.02 16.62
CA GLY A 130 23.16 4.31 16.74
C GLY A 130 22.95 3.60 18.09
N SER A 131 24.01 3.21 18.80
CA SER A 131 23.90 2.45 20.06
C SER A 131 23.80 3.32 21.31
N SER A 132 24.02 4.65 21.22
CA SER A 132 23.89 5.55 22.37
C SER A 132 22.43 5.91 22.69
N MET A 133 21.51 5.82 21.72
CA MET A 133 20.10 6.18 21.90
C MET A 133 19.32 5.15 22.71
N VAL A 134 19.57 3.85 22.50
CA VAL A 134 18.90 2.75 23.22
C VAL A 134 19.51 2.53 24.61
N ARG A 135 20.84 2.67 24.75
CA ARG A 135 21.51 2.61 26.06
C ARG A 135 21.13 3.78 26.95
N ASN A 136 21.02 5.01 26.43
CA ASN A 136 20.70 6.18 27.27
C ASN A 136 19.23 6.23 27.71
N ALA A 137 18.27 5.76 26.89
CA ALA A 137 16.87 5.67 27.31
C ALA A 137 16.64 4.55 28.34
N SER A 138 17.28 3.38 28.13
CA SER A 138 17.26 2.26 29.09
C SER A 138 17.96 2.62 30.41
N ALA A 139 19.09 3.33 30.34
CA ALA A 139 19.80 3.81 31.52
C ALA A 139 18.95 4.83 32.32
N ARG A 140 18.18 5.71 31.65
CA ARG A 140 17.29 6.67 32.33
C ARG A 140 16.07 6.01 32.99
N ILE A 141 15.46 5.00 32.37
CA ILE A 141 14.35 4.25 33.00
C ILE A 141 14.88 3.40 34.17
N ARG A 142 16.06 2.78 34.05
CA ARG A 142 16.73 2.13 35.19
C ARG A 142 17.11 3.12 36.28
N GLN A 143 17.58 4.32 35.92
CA GLN A 143 17.86 5.40 36.86
C GLN A 143 16.60 5.84 37.60
N VAL A 144 15.44 5.79 36.94
CA VAL A 144 14.13 6.08 37.55
C VAL A 144 13.69 4.96 38.46
N GLY A 145 13.88 3.68 38.08
CA GLY A 145 13.69 2.54 38.98
C GLY A 145 14.61 2.59 40.21
N HIS A 146 15.86 3.06 40.05
CA HIS A 146 16.80 3.27 41.15
C HIS A 146 16.46 4.49 42.01
N GLU A 147 16.00 5.60 41.43
CA GLU A 147 15.50 6.78 42.15
C GLU A 147 14.19 6.47 42.87
N LEU A 148 13.30 5.66 42.29
CA LEU A 148 12.08 5.11 42.91
C LEU A 148 12.44 4.26 44.14
N LYS A 149 13.38 3.33 44.01
CA LYS A 149 13.92 2.53 45.13
C LYS A 149 14.61 3.38 46.20
N ARG A 150 15.18 4.52 45.83
CA ARG A 150 15.83 5.46 46.75
C ARG A 150 14.84 6.39 47.46
N LEU A 151 13.74 6.75 46.81
CA LEU A 151 12.69 7.62 47.36
C LEU A 151 11.72 6.86 48.26
N THR A 152 11.52 5.57 48.03
CA THR A 152 10.74 4.66 48.87
C THR A 152 11.48 4.30 50.17
N SER A 153 12.82 4.20 50.15
CA SER A 153 13.63 3.86 51.33
C SER A 153 13.81 5.01 52.34
N PHE A 154 13.41 6.24 52.02
CA PHE A 154 13.49 7.39 52.92
C PHE A 154 12.11 7.99 53.16
N SER A 155 11.61 7.85 54.39
CA SER A 155 10.37 8.47 54.90
C SER A 155 10.49 10.01 54.96
N LYS A 156 10.58 10.68 53.80
CA LYS A 156 10.39 12.12 53.65
C LYS A 156 9.53 12.40 52.43
N LYS A 157 8.50 13.23 52.60
CA LYS A 157 7.60 13.72 51.55
C LYS A 157 8.40 14.13 50.31
N PRO A 158 8.07 13.62 49.10
CA PRO A 158 8.77 14.04 47.89
C PRO A 158 8.40 15.50 47.57
N ALA A 159 9.42 16.32 47.32
CA ALA A 159 9.25 17.69 46.90
C ALA A 159 8.52 17.72 45.54
N ARG A 160 7.56 18.64 45.41
CA ARG A 160 6.83 18.92 44.18
C ARG A 160 7.84 19.29 43.08
N PHE A 161 8.03 18.43 42.08
CA PHE A 161 8.98 18.68 41.00
C PHE A 161 8.70 20.03 40.32
N ASP A 162 9.71 20.89 40.28
CA ASP A 162 9.60 22.20 39.66
C ASP A 162 9.61 22.03 38.12
N ARG A 163 8.51 22.42 37.50
CA ARG A 163 8.21 22.12 36.10
C ARG A 163 9.00 23.05 35.20
N THR A 164 10.08 22.55 34.58
CA THR A 164 10.73 23.29 33.50
C THR A 164 9.76 23.45 32.31
N LYS A 165 9.67 24.68 31.76
CA LYS A 165 8.79 25.03 30.62
C LYS A 165 8.92 24.07 29.41
N SER A 166 10.06 23.40 29.26
CA SER A 166 10.32 22.40 28.20
C SER A 166 9.53 21.10 28.41
N ALA A 167 9.49 20.55 29.63
CA ALA A 167 8.72 19.34 29.95
C ALA A 167 7.21 19.61 29.84
N ALA A 168 6.76 20.79 30.30
CA ALA A 168 5.36 21.22 30.19
C ALA A 168 4.91 21.40 28.72
N ALA A 169 5.75 21.96 27.84
CA ALA A 169 5.42 22.12 26.43
C ALA A 169 5.30 20.79 25.65
N HIS A 170 6.03 19.75 26.10
CA HIS A 170 5.95 18.39 25.56
C HIS A 170 4.75 17.60 26.09
N ALA A 171 4.39 17.82 27.36
CA ALA A 171 3.23 17.21 28.00
C ALA A 171 1.89 17.69 27.37
N LEU A 172 1.80 18.92 26.87
CA LEU A 172 0.58 19.50 26.25
C LEU A 172 -0.02 18.72 25.05
N LYS A 173 0.71 17.74 24.48
CA LYS A 173 0.19 16.87 23.40
C LYS A 173 -0.24 15.47 23.85
N GLY A 174 0.06 15.06 25.09
CA GLY A 174 -0.32 13.74 25.62
C GLY A 174 -1.76 13.68 26.14
N LEU A 175 -2.28 12.46 26.28
CA LEU A 175 -3.60 12.12 26.85
C LEU A 175 -4.82 12.82 26.22
N LYS A 176 -4.84 12.96 24.89
CA LYS A 176 -6.03 13.42 24.16
C LYS A 176 -7.13 12.35 24.23
N PHE A 177 -8.28 12.69 24.79
CA PHE A 177 -9.46 11.82 24.77
C PHE A 177 -10.24 11.91 23.44
N ILE A 178 -10.08 13.02 22.71
CA ILE A 178 -10.75 13.28 21.43
C ILE A 178 -9.71 13.76 20.42
N SER A 179 -9.57 13.03 19.31
CA SER A 179 -8.50 13.26 18.32
C SER A 179 -8.80 14.35 17.28
N LYS A 180 -10.05 14.83 17.19
CA LYS A 180 -10.55 15.72 16.11
C LYS A 180 -10.90 17.16 16.53
N THR A 181 -10.33 17.67 17.63
CA THR A 181 -10.59 19.05 18.07
C THR A 181 -9.93 20.13 17.21
N ASP A 182 -9.01 19.76 16.30
CA ASP A 182 -8.19 20.73 15.52
C ASP A 182 -8.84 21.24 14.21
N GLY A 183 -10.11 20.95 13.94
CA GLY A 183 -10.85 21.67 12.89
C GLY A 183 -12.06 20.94 12.34
N VAL A 184 -13.20 21.65 12.31
CA VAL A 184 -14.48 21.37 11.63
C VAL A 184 -15.63 20.81 12.50
N HIS A 185 -15.39 20.12 13.62
CA HIS A 185 -16.47 19.64 14.52
C HIS A 185 -16.22 20.02 15.99
N GLY A 186 -16.55 21.25 16.38
CA GLY A 186 -16.54 21.71 17.79
C GLY A 186 -17.83 21.36 18.54
N TRP A 187 -18.06 21.99 19.69
CA TRP A 187 -19.31 21.88 20.49
C TRP A 187 -20.60 21.87 19.65
N PRO A 188 -20.76 22.69 18.58
CA PRO A 188 -21.99 22.69 17.77
C PRO A 188 -22.32 21.34 17.12
N ALA A 189 -21.32 20.50 16.81
CA ALA A 189 -21.55 19.17 16.25
C ALA A 189 -22.05 18.19 17.32
N VAL A 190 -21.49 18.27 18.53
CA VAL A 190 -21.87 17.46 19.70
C VAL A 190 -23.27 17.84 20.16
N GLU A 191 -23.55 19.14 20.20
CA GLU A 191 -24.87 19.70 20.50
C GLU A 191 -25.93 19.20 19.51
N LYS A 192 -25.64 19.23 18.21
CA LYS A 192 -26.54 18.67 17.20
C LYS A 192 -26.77 17.17 17.40
N GLN A 193 -25.74 16.40 17.72
CA GLN A 193 -25.88 14.97 18.00
C GLN A 193 -26.68 14.71 19.28
N PHE A 194 -26.51 15.52 20.32
CA PHE A 194 -27.31 15.46 21.53
C PHE A 194 -28.79 15.69 21.22
N ASP A 195 -29.10 16.74 20.46
CA ASP A 195 -30.48 17.08 20.09
C ASP A 195 -31.09 15.96 19.21
N GLU A 196 -30.32 15.36 18.30
CA GLU A 196 -30.76 14.21 17.48
C GLU A 196 -31.03 12.94 18.33
N ILE A 197 -30.16 12.64 19.29
CA ILE A 197 -30.26 11.44 20.14
C ILE A 197 -31.38 11.59 21.20
N THR A 198 -31.58 12.79 21.73
CA THR A 198 -32.53 13.08 22.81
C THR A 198 -33.91 13.53 22.32
N ALA A 199 -34.11 13.69 21.01
CA ALA A 199 -35.39 14.02 20.38
C ALA A 199 -36.55 13.07 20.77
N SER A 200 -36.23 11.83 21.18
CA SER A 200 -37.20 10.82 21.61
C SER A 200 -37.28 10.63 23.13
N ASN A 201 -36.43 11.32 23.92
CA ASN A 201 -36.10 10.94 25.30
C ASN A 201 -36.09 12.13 26.28
N ASN A 202 -37.05 13.05 26.14
CA ASN A 202 -37.24 14.21 27.04
C ASN A 202 -35.97 15.06 27.32
N GLY A 203 -35.01 15.13 26.39
CA GLY A 203 -33.83 15.97 26.53
C GLY A 203 -32.75 15.46 27.49
N VAL A 204 -32.73 14.15 27.81
CA VAL A 204 -31.71 13.54 28.68
C VAL A 204 -30.90 12.48 27.93
N LEU A 205 -29.56 12.56 28.03
CA LEU A 205 -28.64 11.63 27.38
C LEU A 205 -28.26 10.48 28.34
N PRO A 206 -28.56 9.22 28.00
CA PRO A 206 -28.15 8.07 28.81
C PRO A 206 -26.66 7.74 28.63
N ARG A 207 -26.03 7.20 29.69
CA ARG A 207 -24.63 6.75 29.74
C ARG A 207 -24.22 5.91 28.52
N SER A 208 -25.08 4.99 28.09
CA SER A 208 -24.83 4.09 26.96
C SER A 208 -24.66 4.80 25.60
N LYS A 209 -25.23 6.00 25.45
CA LYS A 209 -25.16 6.82 24.24
C LYS A 209 -24.15 7.97 24.35
N PHE A 210 -23.49 8.13 25.51
CA PHE A 210 -22.52 9.19 25.73
C PHE A 210 -21.39 9.18 24.69
N GLY A 211 -20.76 8.01 24.46
CA GLY A 211 -19.69 7.86 23.48
C GLY A 211 -20.11 8.24 22.06
N GLU A 212 -21.32 7.86 21.64
CA GLU A 212 -21.86 8.21 20.32
C GLU A 212 -22.06 9.72 20.16
N CYS A 213 -22.51 10.40 21.21
CA CYS A 213 -22.74 11.83 21.24
C CYS A 213 -21.47 12.67 21.14
N ILE A 214 -20.36 12.22 21.75
CA ILE A 214 -19.06 12.93 21.69
C ILE A 214 -18.16 12.45 20.54
N GLY A 215 -18.66 11.52 19.71
CA GLY A 215 -17.93 10.96 18.58
C GLY A 215 -16.81 9.99 18.96
N MET A 216 -16.91 9.33 20.12
CA MET A 216 -15.99 8.29 20.57
C MET A 216 -16.54 6.90 20.21
N GLU A 217 -15.79 6.14 19.41
CA GLU A 217 -16.21 4.81 18.94
C GLU A 217 -16.19 3.72 20.04
N SER A 218 -15.34 3.87 21.07
CA SER A 218 -15.14 2.90 22.15
C SER A 218 -16.16 3.09 23.28
N LYS A 219 -17.30 2.37 23.21
CA LYS A 219 -18.41 2.50 24.17
C LYS A 219 -18.03 2.26 25.63
N GLU A 220 -17.25 1.22 25.92
CA GLU A 220 -16.85 0.86 27.28
C GLU A 220 -15.91 1.91 27.88
N PHE A 221 -14.89 2.33 27.13
CA PHE A 221 -13.98 3.40 27.53
C PHE A 221 -14.72 4.74 27.70
N ALA A 222 -15.72 5.02 26.84
CA ALA A 222 -16.57 6.20 26.97
C ALA A 222 -17.45 6.15 28.23
N GLY A 223 -17.96 4.97 28.59
CA GLY A 223 -18.70 4.77 29.84
C GLY A 223 -17.84 5.05 31.06
N GLN A 224 -16.59 4.55 31.09
CA GLN A 224 -15.66 4.82 32.19
C GLN A 224 -15.27 6.30 32.28
N LEU A 225 -15.09 6.97 31.14
CA LEU A 225 -14.89 8.42 31.10
C LEU A 225 -16.11 9.17 31.65
N PHE A 226 -17.33 8.73 31.32
CA PHE A 226 -18.56 9.30 31.87
C PHE A 226 -18.60 9.11 33.39
N ASP A 227 -18.30 7.91 33.88
CA ASP A 227 -18.36 7.58 35.31
C ASP A 227 -17.34 8.43 36.10
N ALA A 228 -16.13 8.63 35.58
CA ALA A 228 -15.12 9.51 36.16
C ALA A 228 -15.59 10.98 36.24
N LEU A 229 -16.20 11.48 35.16
CA LEU A 229 -16.71 12.86 35.11
C LEU A 229 -17.94 13.08 35.99
N ALA A 230 -18.80 12.05 36.13
CA ALA A 230 -19.97 12.05 36.98
C ALA A 230 -19.60 11.97 38.47
N ARG A 231 -18.67 11.08 38.85
CA ARG A 231 -18.13 10.98 40.22
C ARG A 231 -17.59 12.32 40.70
N ARG A 232 -16.80 12.99 39.86
CA ARG A 232 -16.21 14.30 40.17
C ARG A 232 -17.24 15.40 40.48
N ARG A 233 -18.46 15.26 39.97
CA ARG A 233 -19.56 16.22 40.17
C ARG A 233 -20.67 15.68 41.08
N ASN A 234 -20.46 14.53 41.72
CA ASN A 234 -21.41 13.86 42.59
C ASN A 234 -22.79 13.61 41.92
N ILE A 235 -22.77 13.29 40.62
CA ILE A 235 -23.98 12.96 39.84
C ILE A 235 -24.31 11.48 40.08
N GLN A 236 -25.43 11.19 40.73
CA GLN A 236 -25.86 9.81 41.06
C GLN A 236 -26.71 9.13 39.97
N GLY A 237 -26.93 9.77 38.82
CA GLY A 237 -27.80 9.26 37.75
C GLY A 237 -27.04 8.75 36.52
N ASP A 238 -27.60 7.73 35.86
CA ASP A 238 -27.10 7.14 34.59
C ASP A 238 -27.39 8.01 33.34
N SER A 239 -27.82 9.25 33.55
CA SER A 239 -28.23 10.14 32.47
C SER A 239 -27.91 11.60 32.81
N ILE A 240 -27.55 12.37 31.79
CA ILE A 240 -27.15 13.78 31.92
C ILE A 240 -27.99 14.69 31.02
N ASP A 241 -28.20 15.92 31.47
CA ASP A 241 -28.79 16.96 30.64
C ASP A 241 -27.74 17.62 29.71
N LYS A 242 -28.21 18.55 28.89
CA LYS A 242 -27.37 19.30 27.94
C LYS A 242 -26.31 20.16 28.63
N ASN A 243 -26.59 20.67 29.83
CA ASN A 243 -25.70 21.55 30.58
C ASN A 243 -24.52 20.76 31.13
N TYR A 244 -24.79 19.61 31.78
CA TYR A 244 -23.76 18.70 32.24
C TYR A 244 -22.93 18.14 31.09
N LEU A 245 -23.55 17.84 29.93
CA LEU A 245 -22.80 17.44 28.73
C LEU A 245 -21.83 18.53 28.27
N LYS A 246 -22.22 19.81 28.34
CA LYS A 246 -21.35 20.94 27.98
C LYS A 246 -20.15 21.04 28.91
N GLU A 247 -20.37 20.90 30.21
CA GLU A 247 -19.27 20.88 31.18
C GLU A 247 -18.33 19.70 30.98
N PHE A 248 -18.88 18.51 30.67
CA PHE A 248 -18.08 17.33 30.35
C PHE A 248 -17.24 17.60 29.10
N TRP A 249 -17.82 18.18 28.06
CA TRP A 249 -17.12 18.54 26.84
C TRP A 249 -16.00 19.56 27.08
N ASP A 250 -16.23 20.60 27.88
CA ASP A 250 -15.24 21.63 28.19
C ASP A 250 -14.04 21.04 28.96
N GLN A 251 -14.29 20.07 29.84
CA GLN A 251 -13.21 19.36 30.54
C GLN A 251 -12.42 18.43 29.61
N ILE A 252 -13.11 17.64 28.78
CA ILE A 252 -12.48 16.70 27.84
C ILE A 252 -11.68 17.44 26.75
N SER A 253 -12.20 18.57 26.28
CA SER A 253 -11.58 19.38 25.22
C SER A 253 -10.48 20.32 25.73
N ASN A 254 -10.29 20.41 27.06
CA ASN A 254 -9.25 21.23 27.67
C ASN A 254 -7.86 20.87 27.12
N GLN A 255 -7.07 21.88 26.77
CA GLN A 255 -5.72 21.73 26.20
C GLN A 255 -4.64 21.58 27.27
N SER A 256 -4.96 21.80 28.55
CA SER A 256 -4.03 21.59 29.66
C SER A 256 -3.76 20.11 29.87
N PHE A 257 -2.48 19.73 29.82
CA PHE A 257 -2.06 18.36 30.12
C PHE A 257 -2.48 17.94 31.53
N ASP A 258 -2.36 18.84 32.51
CA ASP A 258 -2.72 18.52 33.91
C ASP A 258 -4.20 18.19 34.06
N ALA A 259 -5.06 18.90 33.33
CA ALA A 259 -6.50 18.64 33.35
C ALA A 259 -6.80 17.27 32.71
N ARG A 260 -6.10 16.93 31.63
CA ARG A 260 -6.23 15.62 30.95
C ARG A 260 -5.68 14.47 31.79
N LEU A 261 -4.52 14.68 32.41
CA LEU A 261 -3.86 13.72 33.26
C LEU A 261 -4.69 13.41 34.51
N ARG A 262 -5.24 14.45 35.16
CA ARG A 262 -6.19 14.26 36.27
C ARG A 262 -7.42 13.49 35.82
N THR A 263 -8.03 13.89 34.69
CA THR A 263 -9.19 13.17 34.14
C THR A 263 -8.85 11.70 33.81
N PHE A 264 -7.61 11.43 33.37
CA PHE A 264 -7.14 10.07 33.14
C PHE A 264 -6.97 9.29 34.44
N PHE A 265 -6.41 9.89 35.49
CA PHE A 265 -6.31 9.25 36.79
C PHE A 265 -7.68 9.01 37.43
N ASP A 266 -8.61 9.96 37.35
CA ASP A 266 -9.99 9.80 37.82
C ASP A 266 -10.72 8.63 37.12
N MET A 267 -10.24 8.21 35.93
CA MET A 267 -10.74 7.01 35.23
C MET A 267 -10.08 5.71 35.69
N VAL A 268 -8.85 5.77 36.19
CA VAL A 268 -8.09 4.59 36.65
C VAL A 268 -8.41 4.29 38.11
N ASP A 269 -8.39 5.32 38.95
CA ASP A 269 -8.71 5.30 40.38
C ASP A 269 -10.25 5.36 40.53
N LYS A 270 -10.85 4.25 40.95
CA LYS A 270 -12.32 4.12 41.03
C LYS A 270 -12.89 4.56 42.36
N ASP A 271 -12.15 4.36 43.44
CA ASP A 271 -12.57 4.70 44.80
C ASP A 271 -12.11 6.10 45.24
N ALA A 272 -11.33 6.78 44.39
CA ALA A 272 -10.78 8.11 44.58
C ALA A 272 -9.89 8.22 45.83
N ASP A 273 -9.24 7.12 46.23
CA ASP A 273 -8.38 7.06 47.41
C ASP A 273 -6.94 7.53 47.12
N GLY A 274 -6.61 7.79 45.85
CA GLY A 274 -5.30 8.25 45.38
C GLY A 274 -4.27 7.14 45.21
N ARG A 275 -4.69 5.88 45.33
CA ARG A 275 -3.91 4.65 45.18
C ARG A 275 -4.47 3.89 43.99
N ILE A 276 -3.61 3.14 43.31
CA ILE A 276 -4.00 2.34 42.15
C ILE A 276 -3.63 0.89 42.46
N THR A 277 -4.64 0.06 42.64
CA THR A 277 -4.52 -1.38 42.93
C THR A 277 -4.20 -2.17 41.66
N GLU A 278 -3.74 -3.42 41.82
CA GLU A 278 -3.45 -4.30 40.68
C GLU A 278 -4.70 -4.57 39.83
N GLU A 279 -5.86 -4.71 40.48
CA GLU A 279 -7.16 -4.92 39.85
C GLU A 279 -7.56 -3.73 38.98
N GLU A 280 -7.33 -2.51 39.46
CA GLU A 280 -7.60 -1.28 38.69
C GLU A 280 -6.68 -1.17 37.48
N VAL A 281 -5.38 -1.47 37.64
CA VAL A 281 -4.43 -1.53 36.52
C VAL A 281 -4.87 -2.57 35.48
N LYS A 282 -5.26 -3.76 35.92
CA LYS A 282 -5.75 -4.84 35.05
C LYS A 282 -6.98 -4.41 34.26
N GLU A 283 -7.94 -3.77 34.91
CA GLU A 283 -9.17 -3.32 34.26
C GLU A 283 -8.90 -2.25 33.20
N ILE A 284 -8.10 -1.23 33.52
CA ILE A 284 -7.81 -0.18 32.55
C ILE A 284 -6.97 -0.69 31.37
N ILE A 285 -6.05 -1.64 31.59
CA ILE A 285 -5.32 -2.31 30.49
C ILE A 285 -6.30 -3.06 29.60
N SER A 286 -7.25 -3.80 30.18
CA SER A 286 -8.28 -4.52 29.43
C SER A 286 -9.14 -3.57 28.60
N LEU A 287 -9.58 -2.44 29.16
CA LEU A 287 -10.35 -1.40 28.48
C LEU A 287 -9.56 -0.73 27.36
N SER A 288 -8.30 -0.37 27.61
CA SER A 288 -7.40 0.18 26.60
C SER A 288 -7.12 -0.82 25.48
N ALA A 289 -6.94 -2.11 25.81
CA ALA A 289 -6.73 -3.16 24.83
C ALA A 289 -7.99 -3.38 23.97
N ALA A 290 -9.18 -3.40 24.58
CA ALA A 290 -10.45 -3.49 23.87
C ALA A 290 -10.69 -2.30 22.93
N ALA A 291 -10.44 -1.07 23.40
CA ALA A 291 -10.56 0.15 22.61
C ALA A 291 -9.62 0.15 21.38
N ASN A 292 -8.42 -0.44 21.51
CA ASN A 292 -7.43 -0.55 20.44
C ASN A 292 -7.48 -1.86 19.64
N LYS A 293 -8.47 -2.73 19.91
CA LYS A 293 -8.66 -4.05 19.28
C LYS A 293 -7.43 -4.98 19.43
N LEU A 294 -6.81 -4.97 20.61
CA LEU A 294 -5.63 -5.77 20.97
C LEU A 294 -6.03 -6.99 21.81
N SER A 295 -6.59 -8.01 21.15
CA SER A 295 -7.14 -9.20 21.82
C SER A 295 -6.12 -9.98 22.65
N ASN A 296 -4.85 -10.00 22.24
CA ASN A 296 -3.82 -10.75 22.98
C ASN A 296 -3.46 -10.03 24.29
N ILE A 297 -3.35 -8.69 24.25
CA ILE A 297 -3.08 -7.90 25.46
C ILE A 297 -4.25 -8.00 26.43
N GLN A 298 -5.48 -8.00 25.92
CA GLN A 298 -6.67 -8.17 26.75
C GLN A 298 -6.66 -9.52 27.52
N LYS A 299 -6.23 -10.60 26.87
CA LYS A 299 -6.13 -11.94 27.51
C LYS A 299 -5.00 -12.01 28.55
N GLN A 300 -3.90 -11.29 28.32
CA GLN A 300 -2.74 -11.26 29.21
C GLN A 300 -2.74 -10.04 30.16
N ALA A 301 -3.88 -9.37 30.32
CA ALA A 301 -3.95 -8.14 31.11
C ALA A 301 -3.51 -8.33 32.56
N GLU A 302 -3.73 -9.52 33.13
CA GLU A 302 -3.29 -9.89 34.47
C GLU A 302 -1.76 -10.00 34.57
N GLU A 303 -1.13 -10.71 33.63
CA GLU A 303 0.34 -10.81 33.56
C GLU A 303 0.99 -9.42 33.41
N TYR A 304 0.37 -8.53 32.61
CA TYR A 304 0.87 -7.18 32.42
C TYR A 304 0.60 -6.24 33.61
N ALA A 305 -0.49 -6.45 34.35
CA ALA A 305 -0.77 -5.72 35.59
C ALA A 305 0.25 -6.09 36.65
N ALA A 306 0.46 -7.39 36.89
CA ALA A 306 1.50 -7.89 37.79
C ALA A 306 2.89 -7.36 37.41
N PHE A 307 3.21 -7.31 36.10
CA PHE A 307 4.46 -6.73 35.61
C PHE A 307 4.61 -5.24 35.93
N ILE A 308 3.53 -4.45 35.83
CA ILE A 308 3.55 -3.03 36.21
C ILE A 308 3.71 -2.89 37.73
N MET A 309 3.02 -3.71 38.52
CA MET A 309 3.14 -3.72 39.98
C MET A 309 4.56 -4.09 40.41
N GLU A 310 5.19 -5.09 39.79
CA GLU A 310 6.59 -5.48 40.07
C GLU A 310 7.57 -4.32 39.86
N GLU A 311 7.32 -3.47 38.85
CA GLU A 311 8.19 -2.35 38.51
C GLU A 311 7.89 -1.06 39.30
N LEU A 312 6.63 -0.82 39.67
CA LEU A 312 6.18 0.42 40.29
C LEU A 312 5.89 0.32 41.80
N ASP A 313 5.75 -0.89 42.33
CA ASP A 313 5.58 -1.19 43.74
C ASP A 313 6.69 -2.16 44.22
N PRO A 314 7.95 -1.68 44.30
CA PRO A 314 9.08 -2.51 44.68
C PRO A 314 9.01 -3.03 46.12
N ASP A 315 8.16 -2.42 46.96
CA ASP A 315 7.99 -2.73 48.38
C ASP A 315 6.81 -3.69 48.64
N HIS A 316 6.10 -4.13 47.58
CA HIS A 316 4.95 -5.02 47.64
C HIS A 316 3.82 -4.51 48.56
N LEU A 317 3.53 -3.21 48.51
CA LEU A 317 2.45 -2.57 49.26
C LEU A 317 1.05 -2.92 48.71
N GLY A 318 0.98 -3.47 47.49
CA GLY A 318 -0.26 -3.83 46.80
C GLY A 318 -0.95 -2.66 46.10
N TYR A 319 -0.30 -1.48 46.04
CA TYR A 319 -0.84 -0.31 45.37
C TYR A 319 0.25 0.64 44.85
N ILE A 320 -0.02 1.32 43.75
CA ILE A 320 0.84 2.34 43.14
C ILE A 320 0.27 3.71 43.49
N MET A 321 1.10 4.59 44.05
CA MET A 321 0.71 6.00 44.23
C MET A 321 0.65 6.72 42.88
N ILE A 322 -0.37 7.57 42.68
CA ILE A 322 -0.61 8.32 41.43
C ILE A 322 0.62 9.08 40.93
N ASN A 323 1.44 9.62 41.84
CA ASN A 323 2.66 10.37 41.51
C ASN A 323 3.72 9.53 40.77
N TYR A 324 3.81 8.22 41.02
CA TYR A 324 4.74 7.33 40.33
C TYR A 324 4.29 7.04 38.89
N LEU A 325 2.97 6.89 38.68
CA LEU A 325 2.39 6.74 37.35
C LEU A 325 2.52 8.04 36.53
N GLU A 326 2.38 9.21 37.17
CA GLU A 326 2.63 10.52 36.56
C GLU A 326 4.08 10.63 36.05
N MET A 327 5.06 10.19 36.84
CA MET A 327 6.47 10.23 36.45
C MET A 327 6.77 9.41 35.19
N LEU A 328 6.20 8.21 35.06
CA LEU A 328 6.38 7.36 33.87
C LEU A 328 5.69 7.93 32.62
N LEU A 329 4.47 8.46 32.77
CA LEU A 329 3.73 9.08 31.67
C LEU A 329 4.44 10.36 31.18
N LEU A 330 5.12 11.09 32.07
CA LEU A 330 5.92 12.27 31.73
C LEU A 330 7.28 11.94 31.08
N GLN A 331 7.85 10.76 31.35
CA GLN A 331 9.18 10.36 30.87
C GLN A 331 9.18 9.50 29.61
N ALA A 332 8.01 9.26 28.99
CA ALA A 332 7.90 8.46 27.76
C ALA A 332 8.89 8.96 26.66
N PRO A 333 9.58 8.04 25.97
CA PRO A 333 10.79 8.34 25.19
C PRO A 333 10.42 9.04 23.88
N SER A 334 10.28 10.35 23.90
CA SER A 334 10.00 11.16 22.70
C SER A 334 11.05 12.25 22.42
N GLN A 335 12.07 12.39 23.27
CA GLN A 335 13.13 13.39 23.09
C GLN A 335 14.02 13.09 21.87
N SER A 336 14.42 11.83 21.66
CA SER A 336 15.44 11.50 20.65
C SER A 336 14.93 11.62 19.20
N VAL A 337 13.68 11.27 18.92
CA VAL A 337 13.09 11.30 17.57
C VAL A 337 12.79 12.74 17.09
N ARG A 338 12.56 13.69 18.00
CA ARG A 338 12.11 15.05 17.63
C ARG A 338 13.18 16.13 17.70
N GLU A 339 14.26 15.95 18.45
CA GLU A 339 15.45 16.81 18.31
C GLU A 339 16.09 16.62 16.94
N GLU A 340 16.21 15.38 16.48
CA GLU A 340 16.50 15.07 15.09
C GLU A 340 15.44 15.70 14.17
N SER A 341 14.13 15.54 14.40
CA SER A 341 13.11 16.15 13.53
C SER A 341 13.15 17.69 13.45
N ARG A 342 13.47 18.41 14.54
CA ARG A 342 13.59 19.88 14.55
C ARG A 342 14.87 20.33 13.86
N ASN A 343 16.01 19.69 14.15
CA ASN A 343 17.28 19.97 13.51
C ASN A 343 17.26 19.59 12.02
N LEU A 344 16.69 18.44 11.70
CA LEU A 344 16.35 17.98 10.36
C LEU A 344 15.42 18.98 9.68
N SER A 345 14.35 19.45 10.33
CA SER A 345 13.45 20.46 9.75
C SER A 345 14.12 21.80 9.52
N ARG A 346 15.09 22.20 10.35
CA ARG A 346 15.89 23.43 10.18
C ARG A 346 16.91 23.28 9.04
N MET A 347 17.69 22.19 9.02
CA MET A 347 18.60 21.83 7.91
C MET A 347 17.83 21.66 6.59
N LEU A 348 16.60 21.15 6.67
CA LEU A 348 15.75 20.95 5.51
C LEU A 348 15.08 22.21 5.02
N SER A 349 14.68 23.14 5.89
CA SER A 349 14.20 24.45 5.44
C SER A 349 15.28 25.18 4.64
N GLN A 350 16.55 24.97 4.99
CA GLN A 350 17.69 25.48 4.24
C GLN A 350 17.97 24.70 2.94
N LYS A 351 17.81 23.36 2.91
CA LYS A 351 18.10 22.52 1.72
C LYS A 351 16.93 22.30 0.75
N LEU A 352 15.67 22.36 1.19
CA LEU A 352 14.43 22.14 0.40
C LEU A 352 13.78 23.48 0.02
N LYS A 353 14.53 24.47 -0.47
CA LYS A 353 13.93 25.72 -0.94
C LYS A 353 13.10 25.41 -2.19
N PRO A 354 11.75 25.41 -2.14
CA PRO A 354 10.95 25.05 -3.30
C PRO A 354 11.11 26.12 -4.38
N THR A 355 11.42 25.73 -5.60
CA THR A 355 11.43 26.63 -6.76
C THR A 355 9.97 27.00 -7.07
N TYR A 356 9.51 28.08 -6.45
CA TYR A 356 8.15 28.57 -6.60
C TYR A 356 8.05 29.35 -7.91
N ASP A 357 7.67 28.67 -8.99
CA ASP A 357 7.44 29.32 -10.28
C ASP A 357 6.01 29.83 -10.34
N ASN A 358 5.85 31.16 -10.39
CA ASN A 358 4.55 31.83 -10.44
C ASN A 358 3.85 31.75 -11.82
N ASN A 359 4.51 31.20 -12.85
CA ASN A 359 3.95 31.15 -14.20
C ASN A 359 3.26 29.80 -14.48
N PRO A 360 1.93 29.75 -14.73
CA PRO A 360 1.20 28.50 -15.01
C PRO A 360 1.70 27.78 -16.26
N ALA A 361 2.16 28.50 -17.29
CA ALA A 361 2.72 27.90 -18.50
C ALA A 361 4.09 27.25 -18.23
N GLY A 362 4.95 27.93 -17.46
CA GLY A 362 6.24 27.38 -17.02
C GLY A 362 6.06 26.12 -16.16
N ARG A 363 5.05 26.11 -15.29
CA ARG A 363 4.68 24.92 -14.50
C ARG A 363 4.19 23.77 -15.37
N PHE A 364 3.35 24.04 -16.37
CA PHE A 364 2.87 23.00 -17.30
C PHE A 364 4.02 22.41 -18.12
N TYR A 365 4.91 23.26 -18.66
CA TYR A 365 6.10 22.82 -19.40
C TYR A 365 7.01 21.96 -18.52
N ARG A 366 7.33 22.42 -17.31
CA ARG A 366 8.19 21.68 -16.37
C ARG A 366 7.56 20.36 -15.93
N ASN A 367 6.26 20.34 -15.63
CA ASN A 367 5.53 19.11 -15.33
C ASN A 367 5.54 18.13 -16.52
N THR A 368 5.43 18.64 -17.76
CA THR A 368 5.48 17.80 -18.97
C THR A 368 6.87 17.22 -19.19
N ILE A 369 7.94 18.00 -18.97
CA ILE A 369 9.32 17.52 -19.00
C ILE A 369 9.52 16.43 -17.95
N TYR A 370 9.12 16.67 -16.71
CA TYR A 370 9.25 15.68 -15.65
C TYR A 370 8.45 14.42 -15.95
N PHE A 371 7.24 14.54 -16.48
CA PHE A 371 6.44 13.40 -16.90
C PHE A 371 7.14 12.58 -17.99
N LEU A 372 7.70 13.25 -19.00
CA LEU A 372 8.46 12.61 -20.07
C LEU A 372 9.73 11.96 -19.53
N GLN A 373 10.47 12.61 -18.63
CA GLN A 373 11.68 12.07 -18.03
C GLN A 373 11.38 10.84 -17.17
N ASP A 374 10.35 10.90 -16.33
CA ASP A 374 9.97 9.82 -15.42
C ASP A 374 9.35 8.62 -16.16
N ASN A 375 8.73 8.84 -17.33
CA ASN A 375 8.01 7.81 -18.09
C ASN A 375 8.52 7.64 -19.53
N TRP A 376 9.77 8.01 -19.82
CA TRP A 376 10.29 8.07 -21.20
C TRP A 376 10.16 6.73 -21.93
N GLN A 377 10.42 5.61 -21.25
CA GLN A 377 10.26 4.25 -21.81
C GLN A 377 8.82 3.98 -22.25
N ARG A 378 7.84 4.36 -21.42
CA ARG A 378 6.41 4.20 -21.72
C ARG A 378 6.01 5.11 -22.87
N ALA A 379 6.44 6.37 -22.83
CA ALA A 379 6.15 7.35 -23.87
C ALA A 379 6.71 6.92 -25.23
N TRP A 380 7.96 6.43 -25.26
CA TRP A 380 8.61 5.89 -26.45
C TRP A 380 7.84 4.72 -27.06
N VAL A 381 7.50 3.70 -26.25
CA VAL A 381 6.75 2.53 -26.74
C VAL A 381 5.35 2.91 -27.23
N MET A 382 4.68 3.84 -26.55
CA MET A 382 3.37 4.36 -26.99
C MET A 382 3.47 5.14 -28.29
N ALA A 383 4.48 6.00 -28.44
CA ALA A 383 4.71 6.75 -29.67
C ALA A 383 5.02 5.81 -30.85
N LEU A 384 5.85 4.78 -30.62
CA LEU A 384 6.16 3.75 -31.61
C LEU A 384 4.89 2.99 -32.02
N TRP A 385 4.08 2.52 -31.06
CA TRP A 385 2.84 1.80 -31.35
C TRP A 385 1.84 2.66 -32.12
N ILE A 386 1.61 3.91 -31.70
CA ILE A 386 0.71 4.84 -32.41
C ILE A 386 1.25 5.16 -33.82
N GLY A 387 2.57 5.36 -33.95
CA GLY A 387 3.21 5.62 -35.24
C GLY A 387 3.05 4.47 -36.23
N VAL A 388 3.26 3.22 -35.78
CA VAL A 388 3.06 2.02 -36.61
C VAL A 388 1.58 1.86 -36.97
N MET A 389 0.67 2.07 -36.01
CA MET A 389 -0.77 2.01 -36.25
C MET A 389 -1.23 3.03 -37.30
N GLY A 390 -0.80 4.29 -37.18
CA GLY A 390 -1.08 5.33 -38.15
C GLY A 390 -0.48 5.02 -39.52
N GLY A 391 0.78 4.57 -39.56
CA GLY A 391 1.46 4.18 -40.79
C GLY A 391 0.75 3.04 -41.53
N LEU A 392 0.34 1.98 -40.83
CA LEU A 392 -0.39 0.84 -41.42
C LEU A 392 -1.79 1.24 -41.89
N PHE A 393 -2.49 2.06 -41.10
CA PHE A 393 -3.80 2.57 -41.49
C PHE A 393 -3.70 3.39 -42.79
N THR A 394 -2.79 4.36 -42.83
CA THR A 394 -2.56 5.22 -44.00
C THR A 394 -2.09 4.42 -45.21
N TYR A 395 -1.18 3.46 -45.02
CA TYR A 395 -0.71 2.58 -46.09
C TYR A 395 -1.86 1.87 -46.79
N LYS A 396 -2.75 1.23 -46.02
CA LYS A 396 -3.92 0.52 -46.57
C LYS A 396 -5.00 1.45 -47.10
N PHE A 397 -5.18 2.60 -46.45
CA PHE A 397 -6.10 3.62 -46.93
C PHE A 397 -5.70 4.09 -48.34
N VAL A 398 -4.42 4.43 -48.55
CA VAL A 398 -3.89 4.87 -49.85
C VAL A 398 -3.89 3.73 -50.87
N GLU A 399 -3.57 2.50 -50.46
CA GLU A 399 -3.64 1.33 -51.38
C GLU A 399 -5.05 1.16 -51.95
N TYR A 400 -6.09 1.22 -51.13
CA TYR A 400 -7.48 1.05 -51.58
C TYR A 400 -8.04 2.29 -52.27
N GLN A 401 -7.52 3.48 -51.98
CA GLN A 401 -7.84 4.68 -52.75
C GLN A 401 -7.28 4.63 -54.18
N ARG A 402 -6.12 3.99 -54.39
CA ARG A 402 -5.52 3.79 -55.72
C ARG A 402 -6.12 2.62 -56.51
N ARG A 403 -6.99 1.82 -55.90
CA ARG A 403 -7.71 0.73 -56.58
C ARG A 403 -9.02 1.27 -57.12
N GLU A 404 -8.96 1.84 -58.31
CA GLU A 404 -10.09 2.52 -58.96
C GLU A 404 -11.33 1.62 -59.05
N ASP A 405 -11.14 0.33 -59.38
CA ASP A 405 -12.20 -0.68 -59.48
C ASP A 405 -13.07 -0.81 -58.22
N VAL A 406 -12.45 -0.81 -57.04
CA VAL A 406 -13.14 -0.93 -55.76
C VAL A 406 -13.57 0.44 -55.21
N PHE A 407 -12.74 1.46 -55.43
CA PHE A 407 -12.96 2.79 -54.87
C PHE A 407 -14.13 3.50 -55.53
N GLU A 408 -14.38 3.31 -56.83
CA GLU A 408 -15.50 3.95 -57.53
C GLU A 408 -16.86 3.56 -56.93
N VAL A 409 -17.00 2.30 -56.49
CA VAL A 409 -18.26 1.75 -55.94
C VAL A 409 -18.37 1.97 -54.43
N MET A 410 -17.33 1.59 -53.69
CA MET A 410 -17.37 1.57 -52.22
C MET A 410 -16.89 2.90 -51.61
N GLY A 411 -16.09 3.68 -52.34
CA GLY A 411 -15.55 4.99 -51.92
C GLY A 411 -14.67 4.93 -50.68
N HIS A 412 -14.67 6.01 -49.88
CA HIS A 412 -13.83 6.08 -48.69
C HIS A 412 -14.14 5.02 -47.62
N CYS A 413 -15.34 4.43 -47.63
CA CYS A 413 -15.76 3.46 -46.63
C CYS A 413 -14.91 2.19 -46.65
N VAL A 414 -14.56 1.69 -47.84
CA VAL A 414 -13.64 0.55 -47.95
C VAL A 414 -12.23 0.91 -47.49
N CYS A 415 -11.77 2.15 -47.71
CA CYS A 415 -10.46 2.61 -47.25
C CYS A 415 -10.40 2.64 -45.71
N PHE A 416 -11.44 3.16 -45.04
CA PHE A 416 -11.57 3.12 -43.58
C PHE A 416 -11.66 1.68 -43.06
N ALA A 417 -12.49 0.84 -43.69
CA ALA A 417 -12.68 -0.54 -43.28
C ALA A 417 -11.38 -1.36 -43.39
N LYS A 418 -10.62 -1.21 -44.48
CA LYS A 418 -9.37 -1.94 -44.71
C LYS A 418 -8.18 -1.36 -43.93
N GLY A 419 -8.13 -0.04 -43.74
CA GLY A 419 -7.17 0.60 -42.83
C GLY A 419 -7.37 0.10 -41.40
N ALA A 420 -8.61 0.09 -40.90
CA ALA A 420 -8.95 -0.45 -39.59
C ALA A 420 -8.65 -1.96 -39.49
N ALA A 421 -8.95 -2.74 -40.52
CA ALA A 421 -8.62 -4.17 -40.56
C ALA A 421 -7.12 -4.45 -40.41
N GLU A 422 -6.25 -3.66 -41.04
CA GLU A 422 -4.81 -3.87 -40.97
C GLU A 422 -4.25 -3.56 -39.58
N THR A 423 -4.72 -2.48 -38.98
CA THR A 423 -4.38 -2.16 -37.59
C THR A 423 -4.91 -3.19 -36.59
N LEU A 424 -6.09 -3.77 -36.85
CA LEU A 424 -6.63 -4.88 -36.06
C LEU A 424 -5.74 -6.13 -36.14
N LYS A 425 -5.23 -6.50 -37.32
CA LYS A 425 -4.31 -7.66 -37.44
C LYS A 425 -3.08 -7.49 -36.56
N LEU A 426 -2.46 -6.31 -36.57
CA LEU A 426 -1.31 -6.02 -35.71
C LEU A 426 -1.68 -6.10 -34.23
N ASN A 427 -2.78 -5.47 -33.81
CA ASN A 427 -3.17 -5.48 -32.41
C ASN A 427 -3.59 -6.88 -31.92
N MET A 428 -4.27 -7.66 -32.75
CA MET A 428 -4.58 -9.07 -32.46
C MET A 428 -3.32 -9.94 -32.40
N ALA A 429 -2.24 -9.57 -33.09
CA ALA A 429 -0.94 -10.20 -32.92
C ALA A 429 -0.27 -9.80 -31.59
N LEU A 430 -0.17 -8.49 -31.32
CA LEU A 430 0.52 -7.95 -30.15
C LEU A 430 -0.14 -8.32 -28.83
N ILE A 431 -1.48 -8.39 -28.78
CA ILE A 431 -2.21 -8.66 -27.53
C ILE A 431 -1.86 -10.04 -26.94
N LEU A 432 -1.55 -11.05 -27.75
CA LEU A 432 -1.08 -12.36 -27.27
C LEU A 432 0.33 -12.28 -26.68
N LEU A 433 1.23 -11.55 -27.34
CA LEU A 433 2.62 -11.40 -26.89
C LEU A 433 2.70 -10.77 -25.50
N THR A 434 1.82 -9.81 -25.18
CA THR A 434 1.76 -9.21 -23.85
C THR A 434 1.44 -10.20 -22.73
N MET A 435 0.80 -11.33 -23.04
CA MET A 435 0.42 -12.37 -22.08
C MET A 435 1.37 -13.57 -22.06
N CYS A 436 2.45 -13.53 -22.85
CA CYS A 436 3.54 -14.49 -22.83
C CYS A 436 4.50 -14.19 -21.66
N ARG A 437 4.06 -14.45 -20.43
CA ARG A 437 4.75 -14.09 -19.17
C ARG A 437 6.12 -14.73 -19.04
N ASN A 438 6.29 -15.99 -19.46
CA ASN A 438 7.59 -16.66 -19.40
C ASN A 438 8.57 -16.02 -20.38
N THR A 439 8.12 -15.76 -21.60
CA THR A 439 8.91 -15.11 -22.64
C THR A 439 9.29 -13.69 -22.24
N ILE A 440 8.34 -12.91 -21.69
CA ILE A 440 8.59 -11.55 -21.18
C ILE A 440 9.58 -11.57 -20.03
N THR A 441 9.42 -12.49 -19.08
CA THR A 441 10.34 -12.63 -17.94
C THR A 441 11.74 -13.00 -18.42
N TRP A 442 11.86 -13.88 -19.41
CA TRP A 442 13.13 -14.24 -20.04
C TRP A 442 13.76 -13.05 -20.77
N LEU A 443 13.01 -12.34 -21.62
CA LEU A 443 13.47 -11.14 -22.31
C LEU A 443 13.99 -10.11 -21.31
N ARG A 444 13.23 -9.82 -20.26
CA ARG A 444 13.61 -8.88 -19.21
C ARG A 444 14.90 -9.27 -18.48
N ASN A 445 15.05 -10.55 -18.13
CA ASN A 445 16.17 -11.02 -17.29
C ASN A 445 17.44 -11.37 -18.07
N LYS A 446 17.34 -11.75 -19.35
CA LYS A 446 18.46 -12.26 -20.16
C LYS A 446 18.93 -11.28 -21.23
N THR A 447 18.11 -10.31 -21.63
CA THR A 447 18.45 -9.37 -22.69
C THR A 447 18.57 -7.94 -22.16
N LYS A 448 19.27 -7.08 -22.90
CA LYS A 448 19.35 -5.64 -22.61
C LYS A 448 18.08 -4.86 -23.02
N LEU A 449 17.07 -5.53 -23.59
CA LEU A 449 15.82 -4.90 -24.02
C LEU A 449 15.05 -4.26 -22.86
N GLY A 450 15.20 -4.76 -21.63
CA GLY A 450 14.57 -4.18 -20.44
C GLY A 450 15.01 -2.76 -20.11
N VAL A 451 16.08 -2.26 -20.74
CA VAL A 451 16.52 -0.85 -20.62
C VAL A 451 15.65 0.09 -21.47
N VAL A 452 15.05 -0.41 -22.55
CA VAL A 452 14.27 0.39 -23.51
C VAL A 452 12.77 0.09 -23.39
N VAL A 453 12.42 -1.15 -23.07
CA VAL A 453 11.03 -1.63 -23.03
C VAL A 453 10.59 -1.90 -21.58
N PRO A 454 9.51 -1.27 -21.08
CA PRO A 454 9.01 -1.47 -19.73
C PRO A 454 8.18 -2.76 -19.66
N PHE A 455 8.85 -3.92 -19.63
CA PHE A 455 8.22 -5.24 -19.64
C PHE A 455 7.27 -5.51 -18.46
N ASP A 456 7.46 -4.83 -17.32
CA ASP A 456 6.59 -4.98 -16.14
C ASP A 456 5.19 -4.36 -16.34
N ASP A 457 5.03 -3.51 -17.35
CA ASP A 457 3.75 -2.92 -17.73
C ASP A 457 3.01 -3.71 -18.83
N ASN A 458 3.43 -4.95 -19.12
CA ASN A 458 2.82 -5.78 -20.16
C ASN A 458 1.29 -5.91 -20.02
N VAL A 459 0.77 -6.07 -18.80
CA VAL A 459 -0.68 -6.15 -18.54
C VAL A 459 -1.37 -4.78 -18.71
N ASN A 460 -0.68 -3.67 -18.42
CA ASN A 460 -1.21 -2.34 -18.68
C ASN A 460 -1.25 -2.06 -20.18
N PHE A 461 -0.20 -2.42 -20.91
CA PHE A 461 -0.13 -2.33 -22.36
C PHE A 461 -1.18 -3.22 -23.05
N HIS A 462 -1.43 -4.43 -22.54
CA HIS A 462 -2.52 -5.30 -23.01
C HIS A 462 -3.89 -4.60 -22.99
N LYS A 463 -4.19 -3.85 -21.92
CA LYS A 463 -5.46 -3.09 -21.82
C LYS A 463 -5.52 -1.96 -22.85
N VAL A 464 -4.39 -1.29 -23.09
CA VAL A 464 -4.30 -0.22 -24.10
C VAL A 464 -4.51 -0.80 -25.50
N ILE A 465 -3.88 -1.93 -25.82
CA ILE A 465 -4.10 -2.65 -27.08
C ILE A 465 -5.57 -3.07 -27.21
N ALA A 466 -6.20 -3.57 -26.14
CA ALA A 466 -7.62 -3.93 -26.15
C ALA A 466 -8.54 -2.73 -26.48
N ILE A 467 -8.22 -1.53 -25.99
CA ILE A 467 -8.93 -0.30 -26.39
C ILE A 467 -8.72 -0.01 -27.88
N GLY A 468 -7.48 -0.13 -28.37
CA GLY A 468 -7.17 0.00 -29.79
C GLY A 468 -7.92 -1.00 -30.66
N ILE A 469 -8.09 -2.24 -30.20
CA ILE A 469 -8.89 -3.27 -30.85
C ILE A 469 -10.36 -2.86 -30.88
N SER A 470 -10.95 -2.40 -29.77
CA SER A 470 -12.34 -1.95 -29.74
C SER A 470 -12.61 -0.84 -30.76
N ILE A 471 -11.73 0.15 -30.85
CA ILE A 471 -11.84 1.26 -31.81
C ILE A 471 -11.71 0.73 -33.25
N GLY A 472 -10.71 -0.12 -33.50
CA GLY A 472 -10.50 -0.73 -34.82
C GLY A 472 -11.68 -1.59 -35.26
N VAL A 473 -12.25 -2.41 -34.38
CA VAL A 473 -13.44 -3.24 -34.65
C VAL A 473 -14.64 -2.34 -34.95
N GLY A 474 -14.83 -1.28 -34.17
CA GLY A 474 -15.89 -0.30 -34.40
C GLY A 474 -15.81 0.32 -35.79
N ILE A 475 -14.65 0.89 -36.16
CA ILE A 475 -14.45 1.50 -37.48
C ILE A 475 -14.65 0.45 -38.58
N HIS A 476 -14.02 -0.73 -38.45
CA HIS A 476 -14.10 -1.79 -39.45
C HIS A 476 -15.53 -2.32 -39.67
N ALA A 477 -16.23 -2.65 -38.59
CA ALA A 477 -17.58 -3.20 -38.64
C ALA A 477 -18.60 -2.17 -39.10
N ILE A 478 -18.53 -0.92 -38.60
CA ILE A 478 -19.45 0.15 -39.00
C ILE A 478 -19.23 0.50 -40.48
N SER A 479 -17.99 0.63 -40.94
CA SER A 479 -17.72 0.90 -42.36
C SER A 479 -18.26 -0.21 -43.27
N HIS A 480 -18.12 -1.49 -42.90
CA HIS A 480 -18.68 -2.58 -43.68
C HIS A 480 -20.22 -2.64 -43.64
N LEU A 481 -20.82 -2.63 -42.44
CA LEU A 481 -22.26 -2.84 -42.26
C LEU A 481 -23.09 -1.62 -42.65
N ALA A 482 -22.65 -0.41 -42.30
CA ALA A 482 -23.44 0.81 -42.45
C ALA A 482 -23.11 1.61 -43.73
N CYS A 483 -22.00 1.31 -44.42
CA CYS A 483 -21.60 2.05 -45.61
C CYS A 483 -21.31 1.17 -46.83
N ASP A 484 -20.42 0.18 -46.71
CA ASP A 484 -20.01 -0.63 -47.86
C ASP A 484 -21.16 -1.49 -48.42
N PHE A 485 -21.86 -2.24 -47.56
CA PHE A 485 -22.96 -3.10 -48.00
C PHE A 485 -24.13 -2.32 -48.61
N PRO A 486 -24.60 -1.19 -48.02
CA PRO A 486 -25.59 -0.33 -48.67
C PRO A 486 -25.13 0.23 -50.02
N ARG A 487 -23.85 0.64 -50.14
CA ARG A 487 -23.31 1.17 -51.41
C ARG A 487 -23.26 0.12 -52.51
N LEU A 488 -22.88 -1.12 -52.18
CA LEU A 488 -22.89 -2.24 -53.12
C LEU A 488 -24.32 -2.61 -53.56
N LEU A 489 -25.30 -2.50 -52.66
CA LEU A 489 -26.71 -2.78 -52.95
C LEU A 489 -27.34 -1.71 -53.86
N HIS A 490 -26.99 -0.43 -53.67
CA HIS A 490 -27.56 0.70 -54.40
C HIS A 490 -26.72 1.15 -55.61
N ALA A 491 -25.63 0.45 -55.95
CA ALA A 491 -24.84 0.75 -57.14
C ALA A 491 -25.65 0.50 -58.42
N THR A 492 -25.54 1.38 -59.42
CA THR A 492 -26.11 1.14 -60.75
C THR A 492 -25.44 -0.07 -61.39
N PRO A 493 -26.13 -0.84 -62.26
CA PRO A 493 -25.55 -2.03 -62.90
C PRO A 493 -24.18 -1.77 -63.56
N ASP A 494 -24.05 -0.65 -64.27
CA ASP A 494 -22.79 -0.24 -64.91
C ASP A 494 -21.66 0.03 -63.91
N LYS A 495 -21.98 0.62 -62.74
CA LYS A 495 -21.01 0.84 -61.67
C LYS A 495 -20.67 -0.44 -60.92
N TYR A 496 -21.57 -1.42 -60.89
CA TYR A 496 -21.36 -2.69 -60.20
C TYR A 496 -20.54 -3.70 -61.02
N GLU A 497 -20.47 -3.54 -62.35
CA GLU A 497 -19.77 -4.45 -63.26
C GLU A 497 -18.35 -4.84 -62.79
N PRO A 498 -17.49 -3.91 -62.30
CA PRO A 498 -16.16 -4.27 -61.79
C PRO A 498 -16.17 -5.12 -60.50
N MET A 499 -17.29 -5.18 -59.78
CA MET A 499 -17.46 -5.94 -58.54
C MET A 499 -17.87 -7.40 -58.78
N ILE A 500 -18.33 -7.75 -59.98
CA ILE A 500 -18.78 -9.12 -60.32
C ILE A 500 -17.67 -10.14 -60.08
N LYS A 501 -16.41 -9.79 -60.38
CA LYS A 501 -15.25 -10.67 -60.12
C LYS A 501 -15.01 -11.01 -58.65
N TYR A 502 -15.55 -10.23 -57.71
CA TYR A 502 -15.36 -10.41 -56.27
C TYR A 502 -16.62 -10.97 -55.59
N PHE A 503 -17.80 -10.52 -56.02
CA PHE A 503 -19.07 -10.80 -55.33
C PHE A 503 -20.09 -11.59 -56.17
N GLY A 504 -19.82 -11.83 -57.46
CA GLY A 504 -20.78 -12.46 -58.38
C GLY A 504 -21.85 -11.49 -58.86
N GLU A 505 -23.02 -12.01 -59.23
CA GLU A 505 -24.17 -11.18 -59.63
C GLU A 505 -24.64 -10.26 -58.51
N GLN A 506 -25.14 -9.06 -58.86
CA GLN A 506 -25.56 -8.06 -57.88
C GLN A 506 -26.68 -8.59 -56.98
N PRO A 507 -26.46 -8.75 -55.66
CA PRO A 507 -27.46 -9.28 -54.78
C PRO A 507 -28.55 -8.24 -54.47
N LYS A 508 -29.81 -8.68 -54.47
CA LYS A 508 -30.98 -7.81 -54.26
C LYS A 508 -31.31 -7.54 -52.77
N SER A 509 -30.61 -8.19 -51.84
CA SER A 509 -30.90 -8.10 -50.41
C SER A 509 -29.63 -7.87 -49.59
N TYR A 510 -29.71 -6.94 -48.63
CA TYR A 510 -28.64 -6.68 -47.66
C TYR A 510 -28.22 -7.95 -46.89
N TRP A 511 -29.19 -8.81 -46.57
CA TRP A 511 -28.96 -10.06 -45.84
C TRP A 511 -28.04 -11.03 -46.58
N HIS A 512 -27.89 -10.90 -47.89
CA HIS A 512 -26.93 -11.69 -48.66
C HIS A 512 -25.49 -11.46 -48.18
N PHE A 513 -25.09 -10.20 -47.98
CA PHE A 513 -23.75 -9.86 -47.48
C PHE A 513 -23.55 -10.23 -46.02
N VAL A 514 -24.59 -10.10 -45.19
CA VAL A 514 -24.53 -10.45 -43.75
C VAL A 514 -24.44 -11.95 -43.54
N LYS A 515 -25.19 -12.76 -44.31
CA LYS A 515 -25.16 -14.22 -44.25
C LYS A 515 -23.91 -14.83 -44.89
N HIS A 516 -23.15 -14.03 -45.65
CA HIS A 516 -21.88 -14.47 -46.19
C HIS A 516 -20.88 -14.78 -45.05
N THR A 517 -19.85 -15.58 -45.35
CA THR A 517 -18.98 -16.14 -44.32
C THR A 517 -18.31 -15.05 -43.48
N GLU A 518 -17.93 -13.95 -44.10
CA GLU A 518 -17.27 -12.80 -43.50
C GLU A 518 -18.21 -12.00 -42.60
N GLY A 519 -19.48 -11.85 -43.00
CA GLY A 519 -20.51 -11.20 -42.20
C GLY A 519 -20.84 -12.00 -40.94
N VAL A 520 -21.09 -13.31 -41.07
CA VAL A 520 -21.40 -14.20 -39.94
C VAL A 520 -20.22 -14.29 -38.98
N THR A 521 -19.01 -14.57 -39.49
CA THR A 521 -17.80 -14.64 -38.64
C THR A 521 -17.53 -13.30 -37.95
N GLY A 522 -17.67 -12.17 -38.66
CA GLY A 522 -17.48 -10.83 -38.12
C GLY A 522 -18.44 -10.50 -36.98
N ILE A 523 -19.74 -10.77 -37.16
CA ILE A 523 -20.77 -10.51 -36.14
C ILE A 523 -20.59 -11.42 -34.93
N VAL A 524 -20.33 -12.71 -35.12
CA VAL A 524 -20.11 -13.64 -34.01
C VAL A 524 -18.86 -13.23 -33.22
N MET A 525 -17.76 -12.87 -33.89
CA MET A 525 -16.57 -12.34 -33.21
C MET A 525 -16.89 -11.07 -32.41
N MET A 526 -17.62 -10.12 -33.01
CA MET A 526 -18.00 -8.86 -32.34
C MET A 526 -18.82 -9.12 -31.06
N VAL A 527 -19.79 -10.03 -31.10
CA VAL A 527 -20.61 -10.39 -29.93
C VAL A 527 -19.75 -11.03 -28.84
N LEU A 528 -18.92 -12.02 -29.19
CA LEU A 528 -18.04 -12.69 -28.22
C LEU A 528 -17.04 -11.71 -27.59
N MET A 529 -16.46 -10.81 -28.39
CA MET A 529 -15.56 -9.77 -27.91
C MET A 529 -16.27 -8.74 -27.03
N ALA A 530 -17.51 -8.36 -27.35
CA ALA A 530 -18.30 -7.47 -26.51
C ALA A 530 -18.57 -8.08 -25.13
N ILE A 531 -18.91 -9.38 -25.06
CA ILE A 531 -19.08 -10.12 -23.80
C ILE A 531 -17.75 -10.15 -23.03
N ALA A 532 -16.65 -10.51 -23.68
CA ALA A 532 -15.34 -10.58 -23.02
C ALA A 532 -14.86 -9.21 -22.51
N PHE A 533 -15.03 -8.13 -23.28
CA PHE A 533 -14.59 -6.79 -22.90
C PHE A 533 -15.45 -6.18 -21.79
N THR A 534 -16.76 -6.40 -21.81
CA THR A 534 -17.67 -5.94 -20.74
C THR A 534 -17.36 -6.62 -19.41
N LEU A 535 -17.21 -7.95 -19.40
CA LEU A 535 -16.89 -8.71 -18.19
C LEU A 535 -15.45 -8.50 -17.70
N ALA A 536 -14.52 -8.12 -18.58
CA ALA A 536 -13.16 -7.72 -18.21
C ALA A 536 -13.07 -6.32 -17.57
N ALA A 537 -14.11 -5.49 -17.70
CA ALA A 537 -14.10 -4.15 -17.15
C ALA A 537 -13.99 -4.17 -15.60
N PRO A 538 -13.27 -3.21 -14.97
CA PRO A 538 -13.00 -3.24 -13.54
C PRO A 538 -14.24 -3.27 -12.64
N CYS A 539 -15.36 -2.68 -13.09
CA CYS A 539 -16.64 -2.67 -12.36
C CYS A 539 -17.27 -4.07 -12.27
N PHE A 540 -17.34 -4.79 -13.38
CA PHE A 540 -17.92 -6.14 -13.47
C PHE A 540 -17.00 -7.20 -12.83
N ARG A 541 -15.69 -7.16 -13.13
CA ARG A 541 -14.72 -8.11 -12.58
C ARG A 541 -14.60 -8.03 -11.06
N ARG A 542 -14.72 -6.82 -10.47
CA ARG A 542 -14.65 -6.61 -9.02
C ARG A 542 -16.01 -6.69 -8.32
N GLY A 543 -17.09 -6.98 -9.05
CA GLY A 543 -18.45 -7.09 -8.47
C GLY A 543 -18.95 -5.81 -7.81
N ARG A 544 -18.52 -4.62 -8.26
CA ARG A 544 -18.90 -3.33 -7.65
C ARG A 544 -20.27 -2.80 -8.08
N MET A 545 -20.92 -3.46 -9.03
CA MET A 545 -22.25 -3.08 -9.51
C MET A 545 -23.28 -3.91 -8.76
N ASN A 546 -24.20 -3.23 -8.07
CA ASN A 546 -25.34 -3.87 -7.40
C ASN A 546 -26.37 -4.29 -8.46
N LEU A 547 -26.14 -5.45 -9.08
CA LEU A 547 -27.05 -6.06 -10.04
C LEU A 547 -28.09 -6.98 -9.35
N PRO A 548 -29.25 -7.22 -9.98
CA PRO A 548 -30.25 -8.18 -9.52
C PRO A 548 -29.66 -9.59 -9.27
N LYS A 549 -30.22 -10.35 -8.32
CA LYS A 549 -29.75 -11.68 -7.90
C LYS A 549 -29.32 -12.65 -9.03
N PRO A 550 -30.05 -12.80 -10.16
CA PRO A 550 -29.61 -13.70 -11.24
C PRO A 550 -28.36 -13.21 -11.98
N LEU A 551 -28.21 -11.90 -12.18
CA LEU A 551 -27.09 -11.29 -12.88
C LEU A 551 -25.83 -11.19 -12.00
N LYS A 552 -25.97 -11.28 -10.68
CA LYS A 552 -24.83 -11.28 -9.75
C LYS A 552 -23.91 -12.49 -9.98
N LYS A 553 -24.45 -13.64 -10.40
CA LYS A 553 -23.67 -14.84 -10.78
C LYS A 553 -22.80 -14.63 -12.03
N LEU A 554 -23.15 -13.66 -12.89
CA LEU A 554 -22.39 -13.29 -14.09
C LEU A 554 -21.33 -12.22 -13.81
N THR A 555 -21.11 -11.86 -12.55
CA THR A 555 -20.08 -10.90 -12.14
C THR A 555 -19.04 -11.57 -11.26
N GLY A 556 -17.82 -10.99 -11.21
CA GLY A 556 -16.72 -11.54 -10.42
C GLY A 556 -15.59 -12.14 -11.25
N PHE A 557 -14.58 -12.67 -10.54
CA PHE A 557 -13.34 -13.15 -11.17
C PHE A 557 -13.55 -14.38 -12.05
N ASN A 558 -14.37 -15.34 -11.64
CA ASN A 558 -14.65 -16.55 -12.42
C ASN A 558 -15.37 -16.22 -13.73
N ALA A 559 -16.39 -15.35 -13.68
CA ALA A 559 -17.10 -14.89 -14.88
C ALA A 559 -16.14 -14.18 -15.87
N PHE A 560 -15.25 -13.33 -15.34
CA PHE A 560 -14.17 -12.74 -16.14
C PHE A 560 -13.28 -13.82 -16.76
N TRP A 561 -12.82 -14.80 -15.97
CA TRP A 561 -11.88 -15.82 -16.44
C TRP A 561 -12.48 -16.66 -17.58
N TYR A 562 -13.69 -17.19 -17.41
CA TYR A 562 -14.35 -18.02 -18.43
C TYR A 562 -14.69 -17.22 -19.70
N SER A 563 -15.26 -16.02 -19.55
CA SER A 563 -15.57 -15.16 -20.71
C SER A 563 -14.32 -14.71 -21.45
N HIS A 564 -13.20 -14.50 -20.76
CA HIS A 564 -11.96 -14.13 -21.40
C HIS A 564 -11.42 -15.26 -22.28
N HIS A 565 -11.60 -16.54 -21.90
CA HIS A 565 -11.20 -17.71 -22.72
C HIS A 565 -11.97 -17.85 -24.04
N LEU A 566 -13.08 -17.12 -24.23
CA LEU A 566 -13.74 -17.00 -25.54
C LEU A 566 -12.80 -16.49 -26.64
N PHE A 567 -11.65 -15.91 -26.28
CA PHE A 567 -10.60 -15.55 -27.24
C PHE A 567 -10.22 -16.74 -28.14
N VAL A 568 -10.22 -17.99 -27.65
CA VAL A 568 -9.88 -19.17 -28.46
C VAL A 568 -10.83 -19.31 -29.66
N ILE A 569 -12.12 -19.11 -29.43
CA ILE A 569 -13.15 -19.13 -30.48
C ILE A 569 -12.97 -17.92 -31.41
N VAL A 570 -12.73 -16.73 -30.84
CA VAL A 570 -12.51 -15.50 -31.63
C VAL A 570 -11.30 -15.63 -32.56
N TYR A 571 -10.17 -16.19 -32.12
CA TYR A 571 -9.00 -16.39 -32.99
C TYR A 571 -9.27 -17.43 -34.08
N THR A 572 -10.02 -18.50 -33.78
CA THR A 572 -10.43 -19.49 -34.77
C THR A 572 -11.29 -18.83 -35.86
N LEU A 573 -12.29 -18.04 -35.45
CA LEU A 573 -13.13 -17.27 -36.37
C LEU A 573 -12.34 -16.20 -37.14
N LEU A 574 -11.34 -15.57 -36.52
CA LEU A 574 -10.48 -14.57 -37.16
C LEU A 574 -9.64 -15.19 -38.29
N ILE A 575 -9.14 -16.42 -38.10
CA ILE A 575 -8.43 -17.16 -39.14
C ILE A 575 -9.38 -17.46 -40.30
N VAL A 576 -10.58 -17.98 -40.02
CA VAL A 576 -11.61 -18.26 -41.05
C VAL A 576 -11.97 -16.99 -41.80
N HIS A 577 -12.26 -15.90 -41.08
CA HIS A 577 -12.56 -14.57 -41.63
C HIS A 577 -11.42 -14.05 -42.51
N GLY A 578 -10.17 -14.26 -42.11
CA GLY A 578 -8.98 -13.87 -42.87
C GLY A 578 -8.67 -14.73 -44.11
N ILE A 579 -9.11 -15.99 -44.13
CA ILE A 579 -8.96 -16.90 -45.27
C ILE A 579 -10.03 -16.63 -46.33
N LYS A 580 -11.26 -16.35 -45.91
CA LYS A 580 -12.43 -16.19 -46.79
C LYS A 580 -12.68 -14.73 -47.17
N LEU A 581 -11.64 -13.90 -47.39
CA LEU A 581 -11.81 -12.48 -47.74
C LEU A 581 -12.41 -12.25 -49.14
N PHE A 582 -13.50 -11.49 -49.22
CA PHE A 582 -14.17 -11.09 -50.46
C PHE A 582 -13.32 -10.29 -51.49
N LEU A 583 -12.43 -9.35 -51.09
CA LEU A 583 -11.64 -8.56 -52.05
C LEU A 583 -10.27 -9.17 -52.41
N THR A 584 -9.88 -10.29 -51.80
CA THR A 584 -8.51 -10.81 -51.95
C THR A 584 -8.49 -12.34 -51.89
N HIS A 585 -8.53 -12.95 -53.07
CA HIS A 585 -8.55 -14.41 -53.19
C HIS A 585 -7.16 -15.06 -53.20
N LYS A 586 -6.12 -14.35 -53.68
CA LYS A 586 -4.74 -14.87 -53.76
C LYS A 586 -4.14 -15.09 -52.37
N TRP A 587 -3.70 -16.31 -52.07
CA TRP A 587 -3.29 -16.73 -50.72
C TRP A 587 -2.14 -15.89 -50.13
N TYR A 588 -1.11 -15.57 -50.93
CA TYR A 588 0.05 -14.79 -50.48
C TYR A 588 -0.27 -13.30 -50.22
N LYS A 589 -1.40 -12.79 -50.72
CA LYS A 589 -1.89 -11.44 -50.42
C LYS A 589 -2.74 -11.38 -49.14
N LYS A 590 -3.12 -12.53 -48.58
CA LYS A 590 -3.91 -12.61 -47.34
C LYS A 590 -2.97 -12.45 -46.15
N THR A 591 -2.73 -11.21 -45.72
CA THR A 591 -1.73 -10.93 -44.67
C THR A 591 -2.10 -11.42 -43.27
N THR A 592 -3.36 -11.78 -43.00
CA THR A 592 -3.83 -12.16 -41.65
C THR A 592 -3.04 -13.30 -41.03
N TRP A 593 -2.74 -14.37 -41.77
CA TRP A 593 -1.98 -15.50 -41.23
C TRP A 593 -0.53 -15.13 -40.95
N MET A 594 0.05 -14.18 -41.69
CA MET A 594 1.42 -13.72 -41.50
C MET A 594 1.59 -12.97 -40.17
N TYR A 595 0.62 -12.13 -39.81
CA TYR A 595 0.61 -11.45 -38.51
C TYR A 595 0.40 -12.42 -37.35
N LEU A 596 -0.46 -13.43 -37.52
CA LEU A 596 -0.87 -14.33 -36.44
C LEU A 596 0.07 -15.52 -36.22
N ALA A 597 0.80 -15.98 -37.24
CA ALA A 597 1.60 -17.20 -37.16
C ALA A 597 2.60 -17.17 -36.00
N VAL A 598 3.46 -16.16 -35.93
CA VAL A 598 4.50 -16.06 -34.90
C VAL A 598 3.90 -15.91 -33.48
N PRO A 599 2.98 -14.95 -33.21
CA PRO A 599 2.40 -14.81 -31.88
C PRO A 599 1.60 -16.02 -31.40
N VAL A 600 0.82 -16.65 -32.28
CA VAL A 600 0.01 -17.83 -31.91
C VAL A 600 0.92 -19.02 -31.60
N ILE A 601 1.97 -19.24 -32.40
CA ILE A 601 2.96 -20.31 -32.13
C ILE A 601 3.68 -20.03 -30.81
N LEU A 602 4.19 -18.81 -30.60
CA LEU A 602 4.88 -18.45 -29.35
C LEU A 602 3.98 -18.62 -28.12
N TYR A 603 2.73 -18.15 -28.20
CA TYR A 603 1.75 -18.33 -27.13
C TYR A 603 1.45 -19.81 -26.87
N SER A 604 1.27 -20.61 -27.93
CA SER A 604 0.98 -22.04 -27.83
C SER A 604 2.17 -22.80 -27.23
N CYS A 605 3.40 -22.49 -27.65
CA CYS A 605 4.62 -23.03 -27.05
C CYS A 605 4.76 -22.65 -25.58
N GLU A 606 4.41 -21.42 -25.19
CA GLU A 606 4.42 -21.01 -23.79
C GLU A 606 3.37 -21.78 -22.96
N ARG A 607 2.16 -21.99 -23.52
CA ARG A 607 1.13 -22.80 -22.87
C ARG A 607 1.54 -24.26 -22.74
N LEU A 608 2.17 -24.83 -23.76
CA LEU A 608 2.68 -26.20 -23.75
C LEU A 608 3.82 -26.38 -22.74
N THR A 609 4.81 -25.48 -22.73
CA THR A 609 5.90 -25.51 -21.75
C THR A 609 5.39 -25.39 -20.31
N ARG A 610 4.34 -24.61 -20.06
CA ARG A 610 3.68 -24.55 -18.75
C ARG A 610 3.05 -25.88 -18.38
N LEU A 611 2.28 -26.51 -19.29
CA LEU A 611 1.65 -27.81 -19.05
C LEU A 611 2.69 -28.89 -18.73
N LEU A 612 3.78 -28.90 -19.50
CA LEU A 612 4.90 -29.82 -19.27
C LEU A 612 5.57 -29.54 -17.91
N ARG A 613 5.83 -28.28 -17.55
CA ARG A 613 6.44 -27.92 -16.25
C ARG A 613 5.56 -28.27 -15.04
N SER A 614 4.26 -27.94 -15.11
CA SER A 614 3.31 -28.19 -14.03
C SER A 614 3.02 -29.68 -13.82
N SER A 615 3.25 -30.50 -14.83
CA SER A 615 3.04 -31.95 -14.77
C SER A 615 4.17 -32.72 -14.09
N ILE A 616 5.33 -32.10 -13.82
CA ILE A 616 6.57 -32.85 -13.57
C ILE A 616 6.76 -33.33 -12.12
N LYS A 617 6.20 -32.68 -11.08
CA LYS A 617 6.18 -33.29 -9.72
C LYS A 617 5.28 -32.52 -8.75
N ALA A 618 4.53 -33.24 -7.94
CA ALA A 618 3.93 -32.67 -6.73
C ALA A 618 5.03 -32.33 -5.72
N VAL A 619 4.84 -31.22 -5.02
CA VAL A 619 5.79 -30.76 -4.01
C VAL A 619 5.41 -31.36 -2.66
N THR A 620 6.40 -31.81 -1.89
CA THR A 620 6.16 -32.34 -0.53
C THR A 620 6.00 -31.18 0.45
N MET A 621 5.01 -31.26 1.34
CA MET A 621 4.85 -30.30 2.43
C MET A 621 5.86 -30.63 3.53
N GLU A 622 6.66 -29.64 3.94
CA GLU A 622 7.62 -29.77 5.04
C GLU A 622 7.03 -29.25 6.34
N LYS A 623 6.35 -28.10 6.28
CA LYS A 623 5.70 -27.46 7.43
C LYS A 623 4.46 -26.69 7.00
N VAL A 624 3.40 -26.81 7.80
CA VAL A 624 2.16 -26.06 7.60
C VAL A 624 1.81 -25.37 8.91
N ALA A 625 1.60 -24.06 8.86
CA ALA A 625 1.21 -23.26 10.01
C ALA A 625 -0.03 -22.43 9.70
N VAL A 626 -1.04 -22.51 10.57
CA VAL A 626 -2.26 -21.70 10.49
C VAL A 626 -2.16 -20.60 11.54
N TYR A 627 -2.00 -19.36 11.07
CA TYR A 627 -1.85 -18.19 11.92
C TYR A 627 -3.18 -17.52 12.28
N PRO A 628 -3.24 -16.83 13.44
CA PRO A 628 -4.30 -15.87 13.75
C PRO A 628 -4.41 -14.80 12.64
N GLY A 629 -5.64 -14.33 12.37
CA GLY A 629 -5.88 -13.39 11.27
C GLY A 629 -6.11 -14.05 9.90
N ASN A 630 -6.50 -15.34 9.90
CA ASN A 630 -6.92 -16.07 8.70
C ASN A 630 -5.80 -16.19 7.64
N VAL A 631 -4.58 -16.53 8.08
CA VAL A 631 -3.42 -16.74 7.19
C VAL A 631 -2.89 -18.17 7.33
N LEU A 632 -2.59 -18.80 6.20
CA LEU A 632 -1.99 -20.13 6.08
C LEU A 632 -0.57 -19.97 5.54
N SER A 633 0.43 -20.48 6.25
CA SER A 633 1.80 -20.60 5.76
C SER A 633 2.07 -22.03 5.31
N LEU A 634 2.54 -22.16 4.08
CA LEU A 634 2.92 -23.44 3.48
C LEU A 634 4.41 -23.42 3.19
N HIS A 635 5.16 -24.32 3.82
CA HIS A 635 6.56 -24.59 3.54
C HIS A 635 6.66 -25.90 2.78
N MET A 636 7.30 -25.84 1.62
CA MET A 636 7.30 -26.88 0.62
C MET A 636 8.74 -27.17 0.22
N SER A 637 9.03 -28.43 -0.12
CA SER A 637 10.34 -28.79 -0.63
C SER A 637 10.66 -28.06 -1.93
N ARG A 638 11.93 -27.73 -2.14
CA ARG A 638 12.35 -27.03 -3.35
C ARG A 638 12.43 -28.02 -4.54
N PRO A 639 11.66 -27.82 -5.62
CA PRO A 639 11.75 -28.70 -6.78
C PRO A 639 13.13 -28.62 -7.45
N HIS A 640 13.63 -29.75 -7.96
CA HIS A 640 14.94 -29.80 -8.61
C HIS A 640 15.02 -28.81 -9.78
N GLY A 641 16.03 -27.94 -9.77
CA GLY A 641 16.21 -26.89 -10.77
C GLY A 641 15.35 -25.63 -10.59
N PHE A 642 14.54 -25.53 -9.52
CA PHE A 642 13.74 -24.34 -9.23
C PHE A 642 14.63 -23.19 -8.73
N ARG A 643 15.02 -22.28 -9.64
CA ARG A 643 15.85 -21.11 -9.35
C ARG A 643 15.03 -19.84 -9.46
N TYR A 644 14.88 -19.12 -8.36
CA TYR A 644 14.12 -17.88 -8.29
C TYR A 644 14.94 -16.73 -7.69
N LYS A 645 14.40 -15.51 -7.77
CA LYS A 645 14.91 -14.28 -7.14
C LYS A 645 13.95 -13.76 -6.06
N SER A 646 14.42 -12.99 -5.09
CA SER A 646 13.52 -12.40 -4.09
C SER A 646 12.51 -11.47 -4.73
N GLY A 647 11.27 -11.51 -4.23
CA GLY A 647 10.15 -10.77 -4.82
C GLY A 647 9.55 -11.43 -6.08
N GLN A 648 9.92 -12.65 -6.48
CA GLN A 648 9.11 -13.42 -7.44
C GLN A 648 7.87 -14.00 -6.79
N TYR A 649 6.89 -14.34 -7.63
CA TYR A 649 5.71 -15.08 -7.23
C TYR A 649 5.63 -16.39 -8.03
N MET A 650 4.80 -17.30 -7.55
CA MET A 650 4.50 -18.57 -8.21
C MET A 650 3.00 -18.86 -8.13
N PHE A 651 2.52 -19.72 -9.02
CA PHE A 651 1.16 -20.23 -8.95
C PHE A 651 1.14 -21.52 -8.14
N VAL A 652 0.13 -21.65 -7.30
CA VAL A 652 -0.14 -22.83 -6.49
C VAL A 652 -1.48 -23.40 -6.92
N ASN A 653 -1.49 -24.72 -7.12
CA ASN A 653 -2.70 -25.50 -7.32
C ASN A 653 -2.79 -26.58 -6.24
N CYS A 654 -3.99 -26.78 -5.70
CA CYS A 654 -4.27 -27.83 -4.72
C CYS A 654 -5.44 -28.66 -5.25
N ALA A 655 -5.15 -29.91 -5.62
CA ALA A 655 -6.14 -30.79 -6.25
C ALA A 655 -7.34 -31.10 -5.34
N ALA A 656 -7.14 -31.07 -4.03
CA ALA A 656 -8.21 -31.27 -3.04
C ALA A 656 -9.22 -30.11 -3.00
N VAL A 657 -8.85 -28.91 -3.47
CA VAL A 657 -9.74 -27.75 -3.54
C VAL A 657 -10.33 -27.62 -4.95
N SER A 658 -9.46 -27.54 -5.96
CA SER A 658 -9.88 -27.47 -7.36
C SER A 658 -8.73 -27.95 -8.26
N PRO A 659 -8.94 -28.99 -9.09
CA PRO A 659 -7.88 -29.55 -9.93
C PRO A 659 -7.43 -28.62 -11.07
N PHE A 660 -8.24 -27.61 -11.43
CA PHE A 660 -7.96 -26.73 -12.58
C PHE A 660 -7.57 -25.31 -12.21
N GLU A 661 -7.82 -24.87 -10.97
CA GLU A 661 -7.56 -23.50 -10.55
C GLU A 661 -6.12 -23.29 -10.08
N TRP A 662 -5.47 -22.25 -10.60
CA TRP A 662 -4.13 -21.84 -10.24
C TRP A 662 -4.16 -20.43 -9.68
N HIS A 663 -3.64 -20.25 -8.46
CA HIS A 663 -3.67 -18.96 -7.76
C HIS A 663 -2.25 -18.43 -7.51
N PRO A 664 -1.96 -17.16 -7.81
CA PRO A 664 -0.63 -16.58 -7.66
C PRO A 664 -0.34 -16.15 -6.22
N PHE A 665 0.83 -16.51 -5.71
CA PHE A 665 1.32 -16.12 -4.39
C PHE A 665 2.79 -15.72 -4.44
N SER A 666 3.14 -14.64 -3.74
CA SER A 666 4.53 -14.19 -3.59
C SER A 666 5.34 -15.21 -2.80
N ILE A 667 6.54 -15.52 -3.28
CA ILE A 667 7.47 -16.41 -2.58
C ILE A 667 8.03 -15.64 -1.39
N THR A 668 7.90 -16.21 -0.20
CA THR A 668 8.29 -15.57 1.08
C THR A 668 9.68 -16.01 1.54
N SER A 669 10.15 -17.19 1.13
CA SER A 669 11.52 -17.65 1.39
C SER A 669 12.54 -16.89 0.55
N ALA A 670 13.79 -16.85 0.99
CA ALA A 670 14.90 -16.27 0.23
C ALA A 670 15.45 -17.30 -0.77
N PRO A 671 16.01 -16.88 -1.93
CA PRO A 671 16.58 -17.79 -2.92
C PRO A 671 17.69 -18.74 -2.42
N GLY A 672 18.30 -18.40 -1.29
CA GLY A 672 19.31 -19.21 -0.60
C GLY A 672 18.74 -20.31 0.30
N ASP A 673 17.43 -20.30 0.58
CA ASP A 673 16.79 -21.30 1.44
C ASP A 673 16.63 -22.63 0.67
N ASP A 674 16.68 -23.74 1.41
CA ASP A 674 16.49 -25.11 0.89
C ASP A 674 15.02 -25.45 0.65
N TYR A 675 14.10 -24.62 1.16
CA TYR A 675 12.66 -24.76 1.04
C TYR A 675 12.03 -23.57 0.32
N ILE A 676 10.79 -23.75 -0.13
CA ILE A 676 9.96 -22.70 -0.72
C ILE A 676 8.76 -22.45 0.19
N SER A 677 8.56 -21.21 0.63
CA SER A 677 7.41 -20.86 1.47
C SER A 677 6.49 -19.81 0.85
N VAL A 678 5.19 -19.92 1.12
CA VAL A 678 4.16 -18.90 0.81
C VAL A 678 3.27 -18.65 2.01
N HIS A 679 2.83 -17.40 2.16
CA HIS A 679 1.84 -17.01 3.17
C HIS A 679 0.57 -16.54 2.47
N ILE A 680 -0.54 -17.25 2.72
CA ILE A 680 -1.81 -17.13 2.01
C ILE A 680 -2.86 -16.61 2.96
N ARG A 681 -3.40 -15.41 2.70
CA ARG A 681 -4.54 -14.87 3.46
C ARG A 681 -5.86 -15.39 2.88
N THR A 682 -6.77 -15.86 3.73
CA THR A 682 -8.09 -16.34 3.27
C THR A 682 -9.03 -15.18 2.99
N LEU A 683 -9.17 -14.82 1.72
CA LEU A 683 -10.03 -13.72 1.25
C LEU A 683 -11.15 -14.20 0.32
N GLY A 684 -10.95 -15.32 -0.37
CA GLY A 684 -11.89 -15.89 -1.34
C GLY A 684 -12.34 -17.30 -0.98
N ASP A 685 -13.25 -17.83 -1.80
CA ASP A 685 -13.75 -19.21 -1.78
C ASP A 685 -12.60 -20.24 -1.82
N TRP A 686 -11.73 -20.16 -2.83
CA TRP A 686 -10.62 -21.09 -2.99
C TRP A 686 -9.67 -21.07 -1.79
N THR A 687 -9.25 -19.88 -1.35
CA THR A 687 -8.33 -19.73 -0.20
C THR A 687 -8.95 -20.19 1.12
N ARG A 688 -10.28 -20.09 1.28
CA ARG A 688 -10.99 -20.54 2.48
C ARG A 688 -11.04 -22.06 2.52
N GLN A 689 -11.39 -22.69 1.39
CA GLN A 689 -11.36 -24.14 1.25
C GLN A 689 -9.96 -24.70 1.44
N LEU A 690 -8.94 -24.04 0.88
CA LEU A 690 -7.53 -24.41 1.11
C LEU A 690 -7.20 -24.43 2.60
N ARG A 691 -7.58 -23.39 3.34
CA ARG A 691 -7.37 -23.35 4.79
C ARG A 691 -8.13 -24.47 5.50
N THR A 692 -9.38 -24.74 5.13
CA THR A 692 -10.16 -25.85 5.74
C THR A 692 -9.45 -27.18 5.56
N VAL A 693 -9.08 -27.53 4.32
CA VAL A 693 -8.37 -28.79 4.01
C VAL A 693 -7.08 -28.91 4.82
N PHE A 694 -6.26 -27.86 4.87
CA PHE A 694 -5.02 -27.89 5.65
C PHE A 694 -5.23 -27.84 7.17
N SER A 695 -6.33 -27.26 7.66
CA SER A 695 -6.64 -27.22 9.09
C SER A 695 -7.15 -28.57 9.59
N GLU A 696 -7.86 -29.35 8.76
CA GLU A 696 -8.30 -30.71 9.09
C GLU A 696 -7.13 -31.67 9.23
N VAL A 697 -6.07 -31.45 8.44
CA VAL A 697 -4.85 -32.28 8.47
C VAL A 697 -3.91 -31.89 9.62
N CYS A 698 -3.91 -30.63 10.06
CA CYS A 698 -3.10 -30.16 11.19
C CYS A 698 -3.79 -30.45 12.54
N GLN A 699 -3.30 -31.42 13.31
CA GLN A 699 -3.79 -31.67 14.68
C GLN A 699 -3.40 -30.54 15.66
N GLN A 700 -4.19 -30.35 16.72
CA GLN A 700 -3.84 -29.45 17.83
C GLN A 700 -2.59 -29.98 18.56
N PRO A 701 -1.57 -29.16 18.85
CA PRO A 701 -0.43 -29.60 19.64
C PRO A 701 -0.88 -30.02 21.05
N THR A 702 -0.53 -31.22 21.47
CA THR A 702 -0.98 -31.86 22.72
C THR A 702 -0.37 -31.29 24.02
N ASN A 703 0.40 -30.20 23.99
CA ASN A 703 1.03 -29.65 25.20
C ASN A 703 1.05 -28.11 25.21
N GLY A 704 0.01 -27.51 25.79
CA GLY A 704 0.03 -26.31 26.65
C GLY A 704 0.80 -25.03 26.27
N LYS A 705 1.45 -24.91 25.11
CA LYS A 705 2.19 -23.71 24.71
C LYS A 705 1.85 -23.33 23.27
N SER A 706 1.22 -22.15 23.16
CA SER A 706 0.76 -21.45 21.94
C SER A 706 -0.44 -22.06 21.21
N GLY A 707 -1.52 -21.28 21.12
CA GLY A 707 -2.72 -21.58 20.32
C GLY A 707 -2.51 -21.48 18.80
N LEU A 708 -1.33 -21.88 18.29
CA LEU A 708 -1.00 -21.94 16.88
C LEU A 708 -1.14 -23.39 16.41
N LEU A 709 -2.00 -23.64 15.41
CA LEU A 709 -2.06 -24.94 14.74
C LEU A 709 -0.86 -25.01 13.79
N SER A 710 0.19 -25.71 14.18
CA SER A 710 1.35 -26.02 13.34
C SER A 710 1.53 -27.52 13.31
N ALA A 711 1.60 -28.11 12.12
CA ALA A 711 2.06 -29.47 11.94
C ALA A 711 3.48 -29.41 11.39
N ASP A 712 4.45 -29.80 12.21
CA ASP A 712 5.83 -30.01 11.77
C ASP A 712 5.93 -31.47 11.29
N CYS A 713 6.31 -31.67 10.02
CA CYS A 713 6.37 -33.00 9.40
C CYS A 713 7.67 -33.76 9.77
N LEU A 714 8.22 -33.50 10.96
CA LEU A 714 9.48 -34.10 11.41
C LEU A 714 9.23 -35.39 12.19
N GLN A 715 9.46 -36.51 11.49
CA GLN A 715 9.76 -37.87 11.99
C GLN A 715 9.13 -38.26 13.34
N GLY A 716 7.86 -38.69 13.28
CA GLY A 716 7.22 -39.41 14.38
C GLY A 716 5.96 -40.14 13.93
N THR A 717 6.09 -41.43 13.62
CA THR A 717 5.10 -42.53 13.46
C THR A 717 3.72 -42.34 12.80
N ASN A 718 3.24 -41.13 12.49
CA ASN A 718 2.01 -40.88 11.72
C ASN A 718 2.23 -39.63 10.86
N ASN A 719 2.79 -39.78 9.66
CA ASN A 719 2.85 -38.66 8.72
C ASN A 719 1.41 -38.30 8.30
N PRO A 720 0.94 -37.07 8.56
CA PRO A 720 -0.34 -36.64 8.04
C PRO A 720 -0.31 -36.65 6.50
N ASP A 721 -1.30 -37.29 5.88
CA ASP A 721 -1.46 -37.29 4.42
C ASP A 721 -1.87 -35.90 3.94
N PHE A 722 -0.87 -35.06 3.66
CA PHE A 722 -1.11 -33.73 3.13
C PHE A 722 -1.68 -33.80 1.71
N PRO A 723 -2.59 -32.88 1.35
CA PRO A 723 -3.15 -32.83 0.01
C PRO A 723 -2.06 -32.54 -1.02
N ARG A 724 -2.21 -33.11 -2.22
CA ARG A 724 -1.28 -32.93 -3.32
C ARG A 724 -1.29 -31.47 -3.82
N VAL A 725 -0.15 -30.79 -3.66
CA VAL A 725 0.07 -29.41 -4.14
C VAL A 725 1.00 -29.41 -5.34
N LEU A 726 0.62 -28.65 -6.36
CA LEU A 726 1.43 -28.38 -7.55
C LEU A 726 1.87 -26.92 -7.57
N VAL A 727 3.09 -26.68 -8.03
CA VAL A 727 3.70 -25.34 -8.12
C VAL A 727 4.11 -25.06 -9.55
N ASP A 728 3.79 -23.85 -10.03
CA ASP A 728 4.23 -23.34 -11.33
C ASP A 728 4.90 -21.97 -11.18
N GLY A 729 6.14 -21.85 -11.64
CA GLY A 729 6.93 -20.64 -11.49
C GLY A 729 8.41 -20.86 -11.73
N PRO A 730 9.26 -19.89 -11.34
CA PRO A 730 8.93 -18.58 -10.77
C PRO A 730 8.59 -17.52 -11.84
N TYR A 731 7.76 -16.53 -11.48
CA TYR A 731 7.33 -15.45 -12.37
C TYR A 731 7.92 -14.08 -12.00
N GLY A 732 8.23 -13.27 -13.01
CA GLY A 732 8.77 -11.92 -12.86
C GLY A 732 7.80 -10.94 -12.19
N ALA A 733 8.29 -10.13 -11.26
CA ALA A 733 7.59 -9.02 -10.62
C ALA A 733 8.53 -7.82 -10.45
N PRO A 734 8.00 -6.60 -10.26
CA PRO A 734 8.81 -5.38 -10.12
C PRO A 734 9.79 -5.41 -8.94
N ALA A 735 9.43 -6.04 -7.81
CA ALA A 735 10.26 -6.01 -6.61
C ALA A 735 11.59 -6.76 -6.74
N GLN A 736 11.78 -7.55 -7.80
CA GLN A 736 13.05 -8.23 -8.10
C GLN A 736 14.18 -7.27 -8.47
N ASP A 737 13.84 -6.05 -8.84
CA ASP A 737 14.79 -5.01 -9.24
C ASP A 737 15.43 -4.28 -8.06
N TYR A 738 15.09 -4.64 -6.82
CA TYR A 738 15.66 -4.03 -5.62
C TYR A 738 17.20 -4.03 -5.60
N LYS A 739 17.84 -5.08 -6.16
CA LYS A 739 19.30 -5.20 -6.25
C LYS A 739 19.97 -4.10 -7.08
N LYS A 740 19.22 -3.42 -7.96
CA LYS A 740 19.71 -2.31 -8.79
C LYS A 740 19.91 -1.02 -8.00
N TYR A 741 19.30 -0.92 -6.81
CA TYR A 741 19.29 0.28 -5.99
C TYR A 741 20.23 0.13 -4.80
N GLU A 742 20.96 1.20 -4.48
CA GLU A 742 21.81 1.29 -3.28
C GLU A 742 20.96 1.45 -2.02
N VAL A 743 19.88 2.21 -2.12
CA VAL A 743 18.93 2.45 -1.03
C VAL A 743 17.54 1.98 -1.45
N VAL A 744 16.90 1.17 -0.63
CA VAL A 744 15.54 0.67 -0.90
C VAL A 744 14.57 1.03 0.22
N LEU A 745 13.37 1.48 -0.17
CA LEU A 745 12.23 1.69 0.72
C LEU A 745 11.18 0.62 0.42
N LEU A 746 11.06 -0.35 1.31
CA LEU A 746 10.15 -1.49 1.23
C LEU A 746 8.90 -1.19 2.07
N VAL A 747 7.73 -1.11 1.43
CA VAL A 747 6.46 -0.78 2.11
C VAL A 747 5.43 -1.90 1.88
N GLY A 748 5.17 -2.69 2.92
CA GLY A 748 4.19 -3.78 2.91
C GLY A 748 2.96 -3.44 3.74
N LEU A 749 1.75 -3.54 3.16
CA LEU A 749 0.50 -3.43 3.92
C LEU A 749 -0.14 -4.80 4.17
N GLY A 750 -0.33 -5.18 5.43
CA GLY A 750 -0.90 -6.47 5.83
C GLY A 750 -0.12 -7.64 5.21
N ILE A 751 -0.80 -8.54 4.49
CA ILE A 751 -0.17 -9.67 3.78
C ILE A 751 0.76 -9.22 2.65
N GLY A 752 0.65 -7.96 2.20
CA GLY A 752 1.55 -7.37 1.20
C GLY A 752 3.01 -7.26 1.66
N ALA A 753 3.33 -7.56 2.92
CA ALA A 753 4.72 -7.68 3.36
C ALA A 753 5.46 -8.92 2.81
N THR A 754 4.73 -9.92 2.32
CA THR A 754 5.29 -11.21 1.85
C THR A 754 6.52 -11.11 0.91
N PRO A 755 6.50 -10.35 -0.20
CA PRO A 755 7.66 -10.23 -1.08
C PRO A 755 8.78 -9.40 -0.46
N MET A 756 8.46 -8.43 0.40
CA MET A 756 9.46 -7.63 1.12
C MET A 756 10.22 -8.48 2.12
N ILE A 757 9.56 -9.43 2.79
CA ILE A 757 10.20 -10.37 3.71
C ILE A 757 11.24 -11.24 2.97
N SER A 758 10.90 -11.75 1.78
CA SER A 758 11.86 -12.47 0.92
C SER A 758 13.06 -11.60 0.54
N ILE A 759 12.81 -10.31 0.25
CA ILE A 759 13.87 -9.34 -0.06
C ILE A 759 14.76 -9.09 1.16
N VAL A 760 14.18 -8.80 2.32
CA VAL A 760 14.89 -8.56 3.58
C VAL A 760 15.80 -9.74 3.92
N LYS A 761 15.28 -10.97 3.86
CA LYS A 761 16.10 -12.18 4.07
C LYS A 761 17.25 -12.31 3.07
N ASP A 762 17.01 -12.07 1.78
CA ASP A 762 18.10 -12.13 0.79
C ASP A 762 19.11 -10.98 0.97
N ILE A 763 18.71 -9.80 1.44
CA ILE A 763 19.68 -8.74 1.80
C ILE A 763 20.57 -9.25 2.93
N VAL A 764 20.01 -9.78 4.03
CA VAL A 764 20.80 -10.32 5.15
C VAL A 764 21.74 -11.44 4.70
N ASN A 765 21.24 -12.40 3.91
CA ASN A 765 22.05 -13.53 3.43
C ASN A 765 23.21 -13.07 2.53
N ASN A 766 23.00 -12.05 1.68
CA ASN A 766 24.09 -11.52 0.86
C ASN A 766 25.10 -10.70 1.70
N MET A 767 24.65 -10.04 2.77
CA MET A 767 25.56 -9.31 3.68
C MET A 767 26.47 -10.26 4.46
N ARG A 768 25.90 -11.32 5.04
CA ARG A 768 26.68 -12.38 5.71
C ARG A 768 27.77 -12.96 4.80
N ALA A 769 27.40 -13.29 3.56
CA ALA A 769 28.36 -13.79 2.59
C ALA A 769 29.49 -12.78 2.27
N MET A 770 29.22 -11.48 2.34
CA MET A 770 30.26 -10.45 2.16
C MET A 770 31.19 -10.36 3.37
N GLU A 771 30.66 -10.40 4.59
CA GLU A 771 31.42 -10.36 5.85
C GLU A 771 32.30 -11.61 6.03
N GLU A 772 31.78 -12.79 5.68
CA GLU A 772 32.55 -14.05 5.70
C GLU A 772 33.72 -14.03 4.70
N GLU A 773 33.53 -13.41 3.52
CA GLU A 773 34.59 -13.28 2.53
C GLU A 773 35.65 -12.22 2.91
N GLU A 774 35.23 -11.11 3.54
CA GLU A 774 36.14 -10.07 4.05
C GLU A 774 36.99 -10.62 5.21
N SER A 775 36.39 -11.30 6.16
CA SER A 775 37.10 -11.95 7.27
C SER A 775 38.03 -13.08 6.80
N ALA A 776 37.66 -13.82 5.75
CA ALA A 776 38.55 -14.82 5.13
C ALA A 776 39.76 -14.19 4.42
N MET A 777 39.63 -12.97 3.89
CA MET A 777 40.75 -12.22 3.30
C MET A 777 41.67 -11.60 4.37
N GLU A 778 41.13 -11.13 5.49
CA GLU A 778 41.91 -10.61 6.62
C GLU A 778 42.68 -11.70 7.38
N ASN A 779 42.12 -12.91 7.49
CA ASN A 779 42.74 -14.04 8.20
C ASN A 779 43.85 -14.78 7.43
N GLY A 780 44.34 -14.24 6.32
CA GLY A 780 45.69 -14.54 5.82
C GLY A 780 45.99 -15.99 5.40
N ASN A 781 45.00 -16.85 5.12
CA ASN A 781 45.29 -18.19 4.58
C ASN A 781 45.51 -18.12 3.06
N ARG A 782 46.69 -17.63 2.66
CA ARG A 782 47.23 -17.78 1.30
C ARG A 782 47.57 -19.25 1.04
N VAL A 783 46.56 -20.07 0.75
CA VAL A 783 46.78 -21.38 0.13
C VAL A 783 46.55 -21.25 -1.37
N GLY A 784 47.65 -21.27 -2.12
CA GLY A 784 47.73 -21.86 -3.45
C GLY A 784 46.86 -21.25 -4.55
N ILE A 785 47.51 -20.44 -5.38
CA ILE A 785 47.09 -20.08 -6.73
C ILE A 785 46.58 -21.33 -7.48
N ASN A 786 45.40 -21.21 -8.11
CA ASN A 786 44.63 -22.19 -8.91
C ASN A 786 43.43 -22.85 -8.22
N LYS A 787 42.39 -22.04 -7.93
CA LYS A 787 41.00 -22.52 -8.05
C LYS A 787 40.22 -21.55 -8.93
N LYS A 788 39.58 -22.12 -9.96
CA LYS A 788 38.52 -21.46 -10.74
C LYS A 788 37.63 -20.68 -9.77
N SER A 789 37.34 -19.44 -10.10
CA SER A 789 36.45 -18.57 -9.34
C SER A 789 35.23 -19.37 -8.85
N PRO A 790 34.89 -19.31 -7.56
CA PRO A 790 33.67 -19.96 -7.08
C PRO A 790 32.49 -19.42 -7.88
N PRO A 791 31.42 -20.21 -8.11
CA PRO A 791 30.28 -19.79 -8.93
C PRO A 791 29.56 -18.53 -8.38
N ASN A 792 29.92 -18.08 -7.16
CA ASN A 792 29.42 -16.88 -6.49
C ASN A 792 30.07 -15.55 -6.92
N SER A 793 31.18 -15.50 -7.67
CA SER A 793 31.79 -14.20 -8.03
C SER A 793 30.89 -13.31 -8.90
N LYS A 794 30.03 -13.90 -9.74
CA LYS A 794 29.00 -13.18 -10.53
C LYS A 794 27.85 -12.63 -9.67
N ARG A 795 27.68 -13.13 -8.44
CA ARG A 795 26.64 -12.69 -7.49
C ARG A 795 27.07 -11.38 -6.82
N LYS A 796 28.37 -11.21 -6.58
CA LYS A 796 29.00 -10.05 -5.91
C LYS A 796 28.95 -8.75 -6.73
N GLU A 797 29.13 -8.82 -8.06
CA GLU A 797 29.09 -7.62 -8.93
C GLU A 797 27.68 -7.00 -9.11
N ASN A 798 26.61 -7.71 -8.73
CA ASN A 798 25.22 -7.30 -9.03
C ASN A 798 24.39 -6.86 -7.82
N PHE A 799 24.93 -6.93 -6.60
CA PHE A 799 24.21 -6.52 -5.39
C PHE A 799 24.68 -5.15 -4.91
N LYS A 800 23.88 -4.11 -5.18
CA LYS A 800 24.23 -2.72 -4.83
C LYS A 800 23.66 -2.24 -3.50
N THR A 801 22.67 -2.95 -2.94
CA THR A 801 21.89 -2.47 -1.80
C THR A 801 22.76 -2.38 -0.54
N ARG A 802 22.92 -1.15 -0.02
CA ARG A 802 23.68 -0.81 1.18
C ARG A 802 22.80 -0.35 2.35
N ARG A 803 21.57 0.06 2.08
CA ARG A 803 20.59 0.45 3.12
C ARG A 803 19.18 0.06 2.69
N ALA A 804 18.42 -0.52 3.61
CA ALA A 804 17.03 -0.87 3.41
C ALA A 804 16.15 -0.31 4.53
N TYR A 805 15.05 0.35 4.17
CA TYR A 805 14.02 0.79 5.09
C TYR A 805 12.79 -0.09 4.90
N PHE A 806 12.41 -0.88 5.89
CA PHE A 806 11.25 -1.75 5.81
C PHE A 806 10.12 -1.24 6.70
N TYR A 807 9.04 -0.78 6.08
CA TYR A 807 7.82 -0.35 6.74
C TYR A 807 6.74 -1.41 6.56
N TRP A 808 6.43 -2.12 7.64
CA TRP A 808 5.30 -3.04 7.68
C TRP A 808 4.13 -2.42 8.42
N VAL A 809 3.02 -2.24 7.72
CA VAL A 809 1.82 -1.61 8.28
C VAL A 809 0.67 -2.62 8.29
N THR A 810 0.15 -2.92 9.47
CA THR A 810 -1.01 -3.81 9.64
C THR A 810 -2.09 -3.16 10.52
N ARG A 811 -3.30 -3.71 10.46
CA ARG A 811 -4.42 -3.34 11.33
C ARG A 811 -4.64 -4.35 12.45
N GLU A 812 -4.19 -5.58 12.29
CA GLU A 812 -4.50 -6.69 13.20
C GLU A 812 -3.24 -7.05 13.97
N GLN A 813 -3.34 -7.14 15.31
CA GLN A 813 -2.21 -7.51 16.16
C GLN A 813 -1.66 -8.90 15.78
N GLY A 814 -2.55 -9.88 15.57
CA GLY A 814 -2.16 -11.24 15.19
C GLY A 814 -1.43 -11.33 13.84
N SER A 815 -1.40 -10.26 13.04
CA SER A 815 -0.58 -10.25 11.83
C SER A 815 0.92 -10.30 12.10
N PHE A 816 1.37 -9.77 13.25
CA PHE A 816 2.80 -9.75 13.58
C PHE A 816 3.37 -11.16 13.81
N ASP A 817 2.53 -12.12 14.21
CA ASP A 817 2.93 -13.51 14.42
C ASP A 817 3.41 -14.18 13.12
N TRP A 818 2.93 -13.73 11.95
CA TRP A 818 3.27 -14.32 10.64
C TRP A 818 4.77 -14.29 10.36
N PHE A 819 5.42 -13.16 10.67
CA PHE A 819 6.82 -12.94 10.37
C PHE A 819 7.67 -12.72 11.63
N LYS A 820 7.12 -12.98 12.83
CA LYS A 820 7.79 -12.77 14.11
C LYS A 820 9.18 -13.39 14.16
N GLY A 821 9.31 -14.66 13.73
CA GLY A 821 10.59 -15.36 13.68
C GLY A 821 11.60 -14.66 12.78
N ILE A 822 11.18 -14.25 11.59
CA ILE A 822 12.03 -13.57 10.60
C ILE A 822 12.44 -12.18 11.09
N MET A 823 11.52 -11.43 11.69
CA MET A 823 11.81 -10.09 12.22
C MET A 823 12.84 -10.14 13.35
N ASN A 824 12.74 -11.14 14.23
CA ASN A 824 13.71 -11.35 15.29
C ASN A 824 15.07 -11.81 14.75
N GLU A 825 15.07 -12.74 13.79
CA GLU A 825 16.27 -13.19 13.08
C GLU A 825 17.01 -11.98 12.50
N VAL A 826 16.33 -11.17 11.68
CA VAL A 826 16.92 -10.01 11.02
C VAL A 826 17.42 -8.97 12.03
N ALA A 827 16.66 -8.72 13.10
CA ALA A 827 17.07 -7.78 14.15
C ALA A 827 18.30 -8.25 14.94
N GLU A 828 18.51 -9.56 15.09
CA GLU A 828 19.69 -10.14 15.73
C GLU A 828 20.91 -10.17 14.80
N MET A 829 20.68 -10.43 13.50
CA MET A 829 21.75 -10.56 12.50
C MET A 829 22.31 -9.23 12.02
N ASP A 830 21.50 -8.16 12.01
CA ASP A 830 21.86 -6.88 11.41
C ASP A 830 22.76 -6.02 12.33
N HIS A 831 23.99 -6.47 12.53
CA HIS A 831 24.98 -5.76 13.35
C HIS A 831 25.41 -4.41 12.75
N ASN A 832 25.41 -4.32 11.42
CA ASN A 832 25.82 -3.14 10.68
C ASN A 832 24.68 -2.13 10.45
N HIS A 833 23.49 -2.39 11.03
CA HIS A 833 22.30 -1.55 10.90
C HIS A 833 21.94 -1.23 9.45
N VAL A 834 22.07 -2.20 8.54
CA VAL A 834 21.76 -2.03 7.13
C VAL A 834 20.24 -2.01 6.90
N ILE A 835 19.47 -2.70 7.73
CA ILE A 835 18.02 -2.85 7.60
C ILE A 835 17.33 -2.15 8.78
N GLU A 836 16.64 -1.05 8.48
CA GLU A 836 15.80 -0.36 9.45
C GLU A 836 14.38 -0.92 9.40
N LEU A 837 13.97 -1.63 10.44
CA LEU A 837 12.67 -2.28 10.56
C LEU A 837 11.69 -1.36 11.30
N HIS A 838 10.54 -1.06 10.69
CA HIS A 838 9.47 -0.28 11.29
C HIS A 838 8.13 -1.01 11.20
N ASN A 839 7.62 -1.43 12.35
CA ASN A 839 6.30 -2.03 12.48
C ASN A 839 5.27 -0.94 12.81
N TYR A 840 4.12 -0.93 12.12
CA TYR A 840 3.02 0.01 12.41
C TYR A 840 1.71 -0.74 12.62
N CYS A 841 1.10 -0.53 13.79
CA CYS A 841 -0.23 -1.05 14.12
C CYS A 841 -1.28 0.06 14.03
N THR A 842 -2.05 0.04 12.95
CA THR A 842 -3.01 1.10 12.62
C THR A 842 -4.37 0.98 13.33
N SER A 843 -4.62 -0.11 14.06
CA SER A 843 -5.77 -0.20 14.98
C SER A 843 -5.57 0.61 16.25
N VAL A 844 -4.32 0.84 16.65
CA VAL A 844 -3.97 1.55 17.87
C VAL A 844 -4.03 3.04 17.60
N TYR A 845 -4.68 3.79 18.50
CA TYR A 845 -4.74 5.25 18.40
C TYR A 845 -3.33 5.86 18.54
N GLU A 846 -3.14 7.05 17.98
CA GLU A 846 -1.85 7.75 17.93
C GLU A 846 -1.21 7.89 19.33
N GLU A 847 0.12 7.87 19.38
CA GLU A 847 0.88 8.15 20.59
C GLU A 847 0.47 9.52 21.16
N GLY A 848 -0.13 9.51 22.34
CA GLY A 848 -0.72 10.69 22.96
C GLY A 848 -2.25 10.68 23.03
N ASP A 849 -2.95 9.67 22.51
CA ASP A 849 -4.36 9.41 22.85
C ASP A 849 -4.48 8.74 24.23
N ALA A 850 -5.46 9.13 25.04
CA ALA A 850 -5.69 8.56 26.36
C ALA A 850 -5.93 7.03 26.30
N ARG A 851 -6.58 6.56 25.23
CA ARG A 851 -6.87 5.13 25.02
C ARG A 851 -5.62 4.30 24.80
N SER A 852 -4.54 4.89 24.27
CA SER A 852 -3.28 4.21 23.97
C SER A 852 -2.19 4.46 25.03
N ALA A 853 -2.45 5.31 26.02
CA ALA A 853 -1.43 5.80 26.95
C ALA A 853 -0.78 4.67 27.76
N LEU A 854 -1.60 3.84 28.42
CA LEU A 854 -1.10 2.69 29.19
C LEU A 854 -0.45 1.63 28.32
N ILE A 855 -0.96 1.40 27.11
CA ILE A 855 -0.32 0.48 26.15
C ILE A 855 1.07 1.00 25.75
N THR A 856 1.21 2.32 25.53
CA THR A 856 2.50 2.95 25.20
C THR A 856 3.48 2.86 26.37
N MET A 857 2.98 3.04 27.60
CA MET A 857 3.76 2.90 28.82
C MET A 857 4.24 1.47 28.99
N LEU A 858 3.31 0.50 28.96
CA LEU A 858 3.59 -0.93 29.07
C LEU A 858 4.58 -1.39 27.99
N GLN A 859 4.42 -0.92 26.75
CA GLN A 859 5.34 -1.20 25.65
C GLN A 859 6.75 -0.69 25.96
N SER A 860 6.86 0.52 26.49
CA SER A 860 8.14 1.14 26.81
C SER A 860 8.83 0.44 27.99
N LEU A 861 8.09 0.04 29.02
CA LEU A 861 8.59 -0.73 30.16
C LEU A 861 9.08 -2.12 29.73
N ASN A 862 8.24 -2.88 29.03
CA ASN A 862 8.59 -4.24 28.60
C ASN A 862 9.77 -4.23 27.60
N HIS A 863 9.82 -3.28 26.68
CA HIS A 863 10.95 -3.15 25.77
C HIS A 863 12.24 -2.75 26.50
N ALA A 864 12.18 -1.98 27.58
CA ALA A 864 13.35 -1.61 28.37
C ALA A 864 13.89 -2.77 29.23
N LYS A 865 13.01 -3.62 29.77
CA LYS A 865 13.36 -4.79 30.61
C LYS A 865 13.74 -6.00 29.76
N ASN A 866 12.85 -6.39 28.84
CA ASN A 866 12.96 -7.64 28.08
C ASN A 866 13.49 -7.46 26.66
N GLY A 867 13.57 -6.23 26.14
CA GLY A 867 13.98 -5.98 24.75
C GLY A 867 12.96 -6.46 23.71
N VAL A 868 11.69 -6.64 24.12
CA VAL A 868 10.62 -7.17 23.28
C VAL A 868 9.42 -6.21 23.32
N ASP A 869 8.82 -6.00 22.16
CA ASP A 869 7.62 -5.21 21.96
C ASP A 869 6.36 -6.00 22.36
N ILE A 870 5.48 -5.42 23.17
CA ILE A 870 4.25 -6.12 23.65
C ILE A 870 3.21 -6.35 22.55
N VAL A 871 3.22 -5.52 21.50
CA VAL A 871 2.19 -5.58 20.45
C VAL A 871 2.55 -6.65 19.43
N SER A 872 3.78 -6.61 18.93
CA SER A 872 4.30 -7.54 17.92
C SER A 872 4.96 -8.79 18.50
N GLY A 873 5.38 -8.77 19.77
CA GLY A 873 6.21 -9.81 20.36
C GLY A 873 7.62 -9.91 19.76
N THR A 874 8.06 -8.93 18.98
CA THR A 874 9.37 -8.91 18.31
C THR A 874 10.35 -8.00 19.03
N ARG A 875 11.64 -8.09 18.71
CA ARG A 875 12.66 -7.12 19.16
C ARG A 875 12.51 -5.74 18.52
N VAL A 876 11.66 -5.62 17.51
CA VAL A 876 11.39 -4.37 16.79
C VAL A 876 10.21 -3.65 17.46
N LYS A 877 10.46 -2.46 17.99
CA LYS A 877 9.41 -1.63 18.60
C LYS A 877 8.34 -1.26 17.56
N SER A 878 7.08 -1.47 17.90
CA SER A 878 5.95 -1.09 17.04
C SER A 878 5.56 0.38 17.24
N HIS A 879 5.23 1.06 16.16
CA HIS A 879 4.63 2.39 16.16
C HIS A 879 3.11 2.31 16.03
N PHE A 880 2.41 3.29 16.61
CA PHE A 880 0.95 3.37 16.55
C PHE A 880 0.47 4.32 15.45
N ALA A 881 -0.79 4.16 15.06
CA ALA A 881 -1.40 4.88 13.94
C ALA A 881 -0.69 4.69 12.59
N LYS A 882 -1.00 5.56 11.63
CA LYS A 882 -0.47 5.48 10.25
C LYS A 882 0.88 6.20 10.16
N PRO A 883 1.84 5.67 9.39
CA PRO A 883 3.08 6.39 9.09
C PRO A 883 2.80 7.73 8.42
N ASN A 884 3.53 8.77 8.82
CA ASN A 884 3.56 10.01 8.06
C ASN A 884 4.53 9.86 6.89
N TRP A 885 4.02 9.39 5.75
CA TRP A 885 4.83 9.11 4.57
C TRP A 885 5.64 10.31 4.10
N ARG A 886 5.09 11.53 4.20
CA ARG A 886 5.83 12.74 3.84
C ARG A 886 7.09 12.91 4.69
N ASN A 887 7.02 12.62 5.99
CA ASN A 887 8.19 12.66 6.87
C ASN A 887 9.20 11.54 6.55
N VAL A 888 8.72 10.35 6.20
CA VAL A 888 9.58 9.23 5.79
C VAL A 888 10.39 9.59 4.54
N TYR A 889 9.73 10.06 3.47
CA TYR A 889 10.42 10.50 2.25
C TYR A 889 11.38 11.66 2.53
N LYS A 890 10.97 12.59 3.40
CA LYS A 890 11.79 13.71 3.84
C LYS A 890 13.08 13.24 4.53
N GLN A 891 12.99 12.29 5.45
CA GLN A 891 14.14 11.74 6.17
C GLN A 891 15.09 11.00 5.23
N ILE A 892 14.55 10.14 4.37
CA ILE A 892 15.36 9.37 3.40
C ILE A 892 16.08 10.31 2.42
N ALA A 893 15.41 11.35 1.94
CA ALA A 893 16.02 12.33 1.04
C ALA A 893 17.20 13.08 1.68
N VAL A 894 17.17 13.34 2.99
CA VAL A 894 18.31 13.97 3.69
C VAL A 894 19.45 13.01 3.90
N ASN A 895 19.13 11.81 4.36
CA ASN A 895 20.13 10.82 4.70
C ASN A 895 20.90 10.36 3.46
N HIS A 896 20.27 10.41 2.28
CA HIS A 896 20.83 9.88 1.03
C HIS A 896 20.78 10.90 -0.11
N ASN A 897 21.58 11.97 0.00
CA ASN A 897 21.70 13.00 -1.04
C ASN A 897 22.31 12.44 -2.33
N ASN A 898 21.82 12.88 -3.50
CA ASN A 898 22.30 12.48 -4.84
C ASN A 898 22.21 10.98 -5.15
N THR A 899 21.41 10.23 -4.40
CA THR A 899 21.20 8.79 -4.63
C THR A 899 19.88 8.51 -5.36
N ARG A 900 19.79 7.32 -5.96
CA ARG A 900 18.53 6.77 -6.48
C ARG A 900 17.97 5.77 -5.48
N VAL A 901 16.79 6.07 -4.95
CA VAL A 901 16.07 5.24 -3.98
C VAL A 901 14.99 4.45 -4.70
N GLY A 902 15.02 3.11 -4.57
CA GLY A 902 13.97 2.24 -5.08
C GLY A 902 12.84 2.11 -4.06
N VAL A 903 11.65 2.60 -4.37
CA VAL A 903 10.47 2.47 -3.51
C VAL A 903 9.61 1.31 -3.98
N PHE A 904 9.52 0.25 -3.19
CA PHE A 904 8.75 -0.95 -3.50
C PHE A 904 7.51 -1.03 -2.60
N TYR A 905 6.34 -1.03 -3.22
CA TYR A 905 5.06 -1.01 -2.52
C TYR A 905 4.19 -2.21 -2.91
N CYS A 906 3.66 -2.90 -1.88
CA CYS A 906 2.68 -3.97 -2.03
C CYS A 906 1.56 -3.82 -0.99
N GLY A 907 0.32 -3.67 -1.46
CA GLY A 907 -0.82 -3.40 -0.60
C GLY A 907 -2.02 -2.74 -1.29
N ALA A 908 -2.92 -2.19 -0.48
CA ALA A 908 -4.18 -1.57 -0.91
C ALA A 908 -4.00 -0.37 -1.86
N GLN A 909 -4.83 -0.29 -2.91
CA GLN A 909 -4.72 0.75 -3.97
C GLN A 909 -4.84 2.21 -3.48
N ALA A 910 -5.46 2.45 -2.32
CA ALA A 910 -5.66 3.79 -1.79
C ALA A 910 -4.33 4.54 -1.56
N LEU A 911 -3.33 3.84 -1.00
CA LEU A 911 -2.05 4.46 -0.64
C LEU A 911 -1.11 4.61 -1.85
N THR A 912 -1.34 3.87 -2.94
CA THR A 912 -0.51 3.92 -4.15
C THR A 912 -0.44 5.33 -4.74
N LYS A 913 -1.55 6.07 -4.77
CA LYS A 913 -1.58 7.43 -5.34
C LYS A 913 -0.75 8.40 -4.52
N GLU A 914 -0.88 8.31 -3.19
CA GLU A 914 -0.15 9.16 -2.25
C GLU A 914 1.37 8.90 -2.32
N LEU A 915 1.80 7.64 -2.20
CA LEU A 915 3.23 7.30 -2.27
C LEU A 915 3.85 7.66 -3.62
N ARG A 916 3.14 7.43 -4.73
CA ARG A 916 3.62 7.82 -6.06
C ARG A 916 3.74 9.33 -6.19
N HIS A 917 2.77 10.07 -5.68
CA HIS A 917 2.82 11.54 -5.68
C HIS A 917 3.99 12.04 -4.83
N LEU A 918 4.21 11.48 -3.64
CA LEU A 918 5.36 11.84 -2.79
C LEU A 918 6.69 11.50 -3.46
N ALA A 919 6.82 10.32 -4.07
CA ALA A 919 8.03 9.95 -4.82
C ALA A 919 8.34 10.97 -5.93
N SER A 920 7.33 11.38 -6.71
CA SER A 920 7.49 12.42 -7.73
C SER A 920 7.83 13.78 -7.12
N ASP A 921 7.11 14.21 -6.09
CA ASP A 921 7.29 15.53 -5.45
C ASP A 921 8.70 15.70 -4.88
N PHE A 922 9.20 14.69 -4.15
CA PHE A 922 10.55 14.72 -3.61
C PHE A 922 11.60 14.54 -4.71
N SER A 923 11.37 13.72 -5.74
CA SER A 923 12.30 13.59 -6.87
C SER A 923 12.49 14.88 -7.67
N HIS A 924 11.45 15.73 -7.72
CA HIS A 924 11.50 16.99 -8.45
C HIS A 924 12.07 18.13 -7.60
N LYS A 925 11.88 18.08 -6.28
CA LYS A 925 12.31 19.12 -5.33
C LYS A 925 13.66 18.87 -4.64
N THR A 926 14.15 17.64 -4.65
CA THR A 926 15.42 17.24 -4.00
C THR A 926 16.41 16.69 -5.01
N SER A 927 17.67 16.56 -4.59
CA SER A 927 18.69 15.88 -5.41
C SER A 927 18.55 14.35 -5.41
N THR A 928 17.83 13.79 -4.44
CA THR A 928 17.52 12.36 -4.36
C THR A 928 16.38 12.00 -5.32
N LYS A 929 16.55 10.93 -6.11
CA LYS A 929 15.52 10.44 -7.04
C LYS A 929 14.84 9.20 -6.48
N PHE A 930 13.51 9.19 -6.44
CA PHE A 930 12.70 8.08 -5.94
C PHE A 930 11.99 7.39 -7.11
N ASP A 931 12.35 6.13 -7.37
CA ASP A 931 11.71 5.30 -8.38
C ASP A 931 10.62 4.45 -7.74
N PHE A 932 9.35 4.71 -8.06
CA PHE A 932 8.21 4.03 -7.45
C PHE A 932 7.77 2.77 -8.21
N HIS A 933 7.91 1.62 -7.57
CA HIS A 933 7.53 0.30 -8.04
C HIS A 933 6.33 -0.23 -7.26
N LYS A 934 5.27 -0.59 -7.99
CA LYS A 934 4.03 -1.09 -7.40
C LYS A 934 3.79 -2.54 -7.80
N GLU A 935 3.66 -3.40 -6.82
CA GLU A 935 3.20 -4.77 -7.06
C GLU A 935 1.68 -4.83 -7.29
N ASN A 936 1.26 -5.76 -8.13
CA ASN A 936 -0.14 -5.99 -8.48
C ASN A 936 -0.46 -7.47 -8.28
N PHE A 937 -0.73 -7.86 -7.03
CA PHE A 937 -1.24 -9.17 -6.66
C PHE A 937 -2.68 -9.05 -6.17
#